data_AF-A0A6M3JAZ9-F1
#
_entry.id   AF-A0A6M3JAZ9-F1
#
_cell.length_a   1.000
_cell.length_b   1.000
_cell.length_c   1.000
_cell.angle_alpha   90.00
_cell.angle_beta   90.00
_cell.angle_gamma   90.00
#
_symmetry.space_group_name_H-M   'P 1'
#
loop_
_entity.id
_entity.type
_entity.pdbx_description
1 polymer ?
#
loop_
_entity_poly.entity_id
_entity_poly.type
_entity_poly.pdbx_seq_one_letter_code
_entity_poly.pdbx_strand_id
1 'polypeptide(L)'
;MIKFQSHPDCTKCSLCESASNPGIPTRPFRDNQPVSKDKVLLIVGQNPGVNEDRAGKSWIGYTGQLLGKFIEASELEKYCDIYLANACRCRHPQGGDITQAQVRACRDYLFVDILFLLSQYEEVIIFAIGAKAVYSVTNNSALKDVFKKQGGTMLDFPMIRVFSTFHLAMLHPLRKPALVRAVESHFVLLRRYLEGQFIPNEEIEEPELGISVPDELPDVVSCDIETYGILKGVEQTVFNPIKSKYIDGVDFPDQVICINFSWRDLTGIIHSAEYVFSDSKHLQIIRQWFRVLSQKGITLVGQNVKFDLMYLASADRELRYWIDPRRLKMDDTLILSFLLYEQQPEKGLKELSMLFGISDYQKIMISGGSGNAKSPWDKELHKYNGVDGVTTLKLREELLTRLVDRYGEDSEKLSDECAWMRNAIVWDTFDLDLNGSALDVTKLEKFHNEEQVRCQQLLEYTETEYGIKLAGRGSDKPLRQFFLECVEEADLIGDSRVQYTDKTKNISIGVENANLLKKHLPEGIHLDIVSNFQEYKERSKIVNTYTKPLLSNPRQGIVIRNGNVGMVFPSWYPIPSYFERGGSSDDKVGGQTQGRFSCKKPARQTEPHSIRDCSTSRWRGGKLVEYDYNQDHLRMAALLSGDPPLMEIYQKEGESVHLKTAADVFPDLFCSDFKKKYPKEYTACKSLNFLVIFKGGPEAFQKVVLGDAGVELELSFCQRAINVWYNKHPVYKEWQDRLIDLASKQGYLVLPTGWSRTFGLGPSGVASYTNEICNFMHQTPCAQLLQSAHYQIIQEFRDLHLKTLICLQIYDALFADIFPGEEEVVDEIIIRNMEHPYVLDIFYRWAGREIPWVTEKRVYE
;
A
#
# COMPACT_ATOMS: atom_id res chain seq x y z
N MET A 1 21.75 -43.84 -15.71
CA MET A 1 20.49 -43.80 -14.92
C MET A 1 20.60 -42.69 -13.91
N ILE A 2 19.75 -41.67 -14.05
CA ILE A 2 19.56 -40.60 -13.05
C ILE A 2 19.21 -41.27 -11.72
N LYS A 3 19.95 -41.05 -10.63
CA LYS A 3 19.60 -41.66 -9.33
C LYS A 3 19.44 -40.62 -8.24
N PHE A 4 18.45 -39.74 -8.41
CA PHE A 4 17.77 -39.15 -7.26
C PHE A 4 17.11 -40.29 -6.47
N GLN A 5 17.58 -40.54 -5.26
CA GLN A 5 17.17 -41.70 -4.47
C GLN A 5 15.92 -41.40 -3.65
N SER A 6 14.92 -42.29 -3.71
CA SER A 6 13.84 -42.32 -2.73
C SER A 6 14.34 -42.85 -1.39
N HIS A 7 13.84 -42.34 -0.27
CA HIS A 7 14.17 -42.81 1.07
C HIS A 7 12.91 -43.30 1.81
N PRO A 8 12.33 -44.45 1.43
CA PRO A 8 11.10 -44.98 2.05
C PRO A 8 11.27 -45.26 3.55
N ASP A 9 12.49 -45.57 3.99
CA ASP A 9 12.82 -45.85 5.40
C ASP A 9 13.36 -44.60 6.15
N CYS A 10 13.03 -43.39 5.68
CA CYS A 10 13.51 -42.15 6.29
C CYS A 10 13.04 -42.02 7.75
N THR A 11 13.97 -41.70 8.65
CA THR A 11 13.71 -41.45 10.09
C THR A 11 14.24 -40.10 10.57
N LYS A 12 14.64 -39.20 9.65
CA LYS A 12 15.39 -37.98 10.00
C LYS A 12 14.59 -36.92 10.77
N CYS A 13 13.26 -36.91 10.69
CA CYS A 13 12.41 -35.95 11.41
C CYS A 13 10.97 -36.44 11.55
N SER A 14 10.18 -35.81 12.41
CA SER A 14 8.78 -36.20 12.70
C SER A 14 7.83 -36.26 11.49
N LEU A 15 8.18 -35.67 10.35
CA LEU A 15 7.34 -35.71 9.15
C LEU A 15 7.21 -37.13 8.57
N CYS A 16 8.25 -37.98 8.70
CA CYS A 16 8.22 -39.33 8.13
C CYS A 16 7.21 -40.26 8.83
N GLU A 17 6.87 -39.98 10.10
CA GLU A 17 5.95 -40.80 10.91
C GLU A 17 4.52 -40.82 10.35
N SER A 18 4.16 -39.79 9.59
CA SER A 18 2.80 -39.59 9.08
C SER A 18 2.69 -39.64 7.55
N ALA A 19 3.82 -39.79 6.85
CA ALA A 19 3.87 -39.81 5.39
C ALA A 19 3.55 -41.20 4.86
N SER A 20 2.72 -41.30 3.83
CA SER A 20 2.45 -42.58 3.16
C SER A 20 3.62 -43.02 2.29
N ASN A 21 4.36 -42.06 1.73
CA ASN A 21 5.60 -42.30 0.99
C ASN A 21 6.71 -41.39 1.54
N PRO A 22 7.41 -41.80 2.62
CA PRO A 22 8.52 -41.03 3.15
C PRO A 22 9.65 -40.85 2.13
N GLY A 23 10.31 -39.69 2.17
CA GLY A 23 11.54 -39.46 1.41
C GLY A 23 11.37 -39.38 -0.11
N ILE A 24 10.29 -38.75 -0.59
CA ILE A 24 10.03 -38.56 -2.04
C ILE A 24 11.22 -37.87 -2.72
N PRO A 25 11.78 -38.45 -3.80
CA PRO A 25 12.98 -37.92 -4.44
C PRO A 25 12.71 -36.68 -5.28
N THR A 26 13.81 -35.99 -5.63
CA THR A 26 13.85 -35.02 -6.73
C THR A 26 13.56 -35.71 -8.05
N ARG A 27 12.89 -35.02 -8.98
CA ARG A 27 12.52 -35.58 -10.29
C ARG A 27 12.67 -34.57 -11.42
N PRO A 28 12.88 -34.99 -12.68
CA PRO A 28 12.77 -34.07 -13.80
C PRO A 28 11.33 -33.53 -13.93
N PHE A 29 11.19 -32.32 -14.50
CA PHE A 29 9.90 -31.69 -14.73
C PHE A 29 9.06 -32.52 -15.72
N ARG A 30 9.67 -32.96 -16.83
CA ARG A 30 9.13 -33.91 -17.80
C ARG A 30 9.66 -35.31 -17.54
N ASP A 31 8.79 -36.32 -17.61
CA ASP A 31 9.21 -37.71 -17.47
C ASP A 31 10.16 -38.09 -18.64
N ASN A 32 11.21 -38.87 -18.35
CA ASN A 32 12.25 -39.28 -19.31
C ASN A 32 13.05 -38.15 -19.98
N GLN A 33 13.16 -36.99 -19.34
CA GLN A 33 14.01 -35.90 -19.83
C GLN A 33 15.49 -36.32 -19.88
N PRO A 34 16.14 -36.36 -21.06
CA PRO A 34 17.59 -36.55 -21.15
C PRO A 34 18.31 -35.27 -20.73
N VAL A 35 19.58 -35.38 -20.31
CA VAL A 35 20.46 -34.21 -20.23
C VAL A 35 20.61 -33.67 -21.65
N SER A 36 20.07 -32.48 -21.90
CA SER A 36 19.92 -31.91 -23.23
C SER A 36 20.48 -30.49 -23.34
N LYS A 37 20.83 -29.88 -22.21
CA LYS A 37 21.34 -28.51 -22.08
C LYS A 37 22.56 -28.47 -21.17
N ASP A 38 23.36 -27.41 -21.31
CA ASP A 38 24.53 -27.17 -20.45
C ASP A 38 24.11 -26.63 -19.06
N LYS A 39 22.91 -26.04 -18.98
CA LYS A 39 22.34 -25.43 -17.77
C LYS A 39 21.19 -26.25 -17.20
N VAL A 40 21.12 -26.34 -15.88
CA VAL A 40 19.99 -26.94 -15.15
C VAL A 40 19.38 -26.00 -14.13
N LEU A 41 18.05 -26.01 -14.05
CA LEU A 41 17.27 -25.31 -13.06
C LEU A 41 16.69 -26.30 -12.04
N LEU A 42 17.13 -26.20 -10.79
CA LEU A 42 16.55 -26.93 -9.66
C LEU A 42 15.51 -26.06 -8.95
N ILE A 43 14.24 -26.39 -9.11
CA ILE A 43 13.12 -25.72 -8.44
C ILE A 43 12.86 -26.40 -7.11
N VAL A 44 12.98 -25.65 -6.01
CA VAL A 44 12.85 -26.17 -4.65
C VAL A 44 11.56 -25.66 -4.01
N GLY A 45 10.68 -26.60 -3.63
CA GLY A 45 9.45 -26.32 -2.89
C GLY A 45 9.60 -26.54 -1.39
N GLN A 46 8.49 -26.45 -0.66
CA GLN A 46 8.49 -26.65 0.79
C GLN A 46 8.49 -28.13 1.16
N ASN A 47 7.40 -28.84 0.86
CA ASN A 47 7.21 -30.26 1.13
C ASN A 47 6.12 -30.84 0.23
N PRO A 48 6.07 -32.18 0.03
CA PRO A 48 4.96 -32.85 -0.62
C PRO A 48 3.60 -32.55 0.03
N GLY A 49 2.57 -32.37 -0.80
CA GLY A 49 1.17 -32.31 -0.38
C GLY A 49 0.52 -33.70 -0.34
N VAL A 50 -0.80 -33.73 -0.17
CA VAL A 50 -1.59 -34.98 -0.04
C VAL A 50 -1.51 -35.85 -1.31
N ASN A 51 -1.64 -35.21 -2.47
CA ASN A 51 -1.63 -35.93 -3.74
C ASN A 51 -0.22 -36.44 -4.06
N GLU A 52 0.79 -35.62 -3.79
CA GLU A 52 2.20 -35.98 -3.95
C GLU A 52 2.57 -37.18 -3.07
N ASP A 53 2.19 -37.14 -1.78
CA ASP A 53 2.43 -38.22 -0.82
C ASP A 53 1.74 -39.51 -1.22
N ARG A 54 0.48 -39.45 -1.69
CA ARG A 54 -0.22 -40.65 -2.18
C ARG A 54 0.44 -41.26 -3.41
N ALA A 55 0.93 -40.43 -4.33
CA ALA A 55 1.53 -40.89 -5.58
C ALA A 55 3.03 -41.20 -5.48
N GLY A 56 3.69 -40.83 -4.38
CA GLY A 56 5.15 -40.88 -4.27
C GLY A 56 5.87 -39.97 -5.28
N LYS A 57 5.19 -38.91 -5.78
CA LYS A 57 5.69 -38.03 -6.85
C LYS A 57 5.49 -36.56 -6.49
N SER A 58 6.58 -35.81 -6.33
CA SER A 58 6.54 -34.38 -5.97
C SER A 58 5.87 -33.52 -7.07
N TRP A 59 5.28 -32.39 -6.66
CA TRP A 59 4.76 -31.35 -7.57
C TRP A 59 3.71 -31.82 -8.59
N ILE A 60 2.73 -32.60 -8.15
CA ILE A 60 1.59 -33.03 -9.00
C ILE A 60 0.25 -32.42 -8.57
N GLY A 61 0.20 -31.80 -7.38
CA GLY A 61 -0.97 -31.07 -6.88
C GLY A 61 -1.15 -29.69 -7.51
N TYR A 62 -2.04 -28.90 -6.92
CA TYR A 62 -2.42 -27.57 -7.41
C TYR A 62 -1.23 -26.62 -7.64
N THR A 63 -0.29 -26.56 -6.67
CA THR A 63 0.91 -25.71 -6.81
C THR A 63 1.86 -26.19 -7.90
N GLY A 64 1.93 -27.50 -8.17
CA GLY A 64 2.67 -28.07 -9.29
C GLY A 64 2.05 -27.73 -10.64
N GLN A 65 0.72 -27.72 -10.74
CA GLN A 65 0.02 -27.29 -11.95
C GLN A 65 0.24 -25.79 -12.22
N LEU A 66 0.17 -24.95 -11.19
CA LEU A 66 0.51 -23.52 -11.32
C LEU A 66 1.96 -23.31 -11.73
N LEU A 67 2.90 -24.04 -11.12
CA LEU A 67 4.31 -24.00 -11.48
C LEU A 67 4.51 -24.33 -12.97
N GLY A 68 3.84 -25.39 -13.45
CA GLY A 68 3.88 -25.77 -14.86
C GLY A 68 3.44 -24.64 -15.80
N LYS A 69 2.35 -23.93 -15.46
CA LYS A 69 1.88 -22.78 -16.25
C LYS A 69 2.90 -21.63 -16.30
N PHE A 70 3.57 -21.34 -15.19
CA PHE A 70 4.60 -20.29 -15.18
C PHE A 70 5.86 -20.69 -15.96
N ILE A 71 6.28 -21.96 -15.87
CA ILE A 71 7.40 -22.50 -16.65
C ILE A 71 7.09 -22.40 -18.15
N GLU A 72 5.88 -22.77 -18.54
CA GLU A 72 5.41 -22.71 -19.94
C GLU A 72 5.34 -21.25 -20.43
N ALA A 73 4.66 -20.36 -19.69
CA ALA A 73 4.52 -18.96 -20.06
C ALA A 73 5.86 -18.21 -20.15
N SER A 74 6.84 -18.61 -19.32
CA SER A 74 8.18 -18.00 -19.30
C SER A 74 9.17 -18.75 -20.20
N GLU A 75 8.71 -19.80 -20.88
CA GLU A 75 9.47 -20.60 -21.84
C GLU A 75 10.81 -21.16 -21.29
N LEU A 76 10.89 -21.43 -19.98
CA LEU A 76 12.17 -21.79 -19.33
C LEU A 76 12.80 -23.07 -19.90
N GLU A 77 11.97 -24.01 -20.36
CA GLU A 77 12.40 -25.27 -20.99
C GLU A 77 13.24 -25.05 -22.28
N LYS A 78 13.18 -23.86 -22.90
CA LYS A 78 14.03 -23.54 -24.06
C LYS A 78 15.52 -23.40 -23.67
N TYR A 79 15.79 -22.93 -22.45
CA TYR A 79 17.11 -22.48 -22.02
C TYR A 79 17.81 -23.41 -21.03
N CYS A 80 17.06 -24.26 -20.32
CA CYS A 80 17.63 -25.15 -19.31
C CYS A 80 16.81 -26.43 -19.13
N ASP A 81 17.48 -27.47 -18.62
CA ASP A 81 16.81 -28.66 -18.10
C ASP A 81 16.21 -28.36 -16.71
N ILE A 82 14.98 -28.81 -16.43
CA ILE A 82 14.30 -28.48 -15.15
C ILE A 82 14.11 -29.70 -14.26
N TYR A 83 14.50 -29.57 -12.98
CA TYR A 83 14.25 -30.56 -11.93
C TYR A 83 13.47 -29.95 -10.76
N LEU A 84 12.66 -30.79 -10.12
CA LEU A 84 11.76 -30.40 -9.05
C LEU A 84 12.14 -31.14 -7.75
N ALA A 85 12.45 -30.36 -6.72
CA ALA A 85 12.81 -30.82 -5.38
C ALA A 85 11.92 -30.17 -4.31
N ASN A 86 12.10 -30.59 -3.06
CA ASN A 86 11.50 -29.96 -1.89
C ASN A 86 12.53 -29.85 -0.77
N ALA A 87 12.41 -28.80 0.05
CA ALA A 87 13.21 -28.59 1.26
C ALA A 87 13.03 -29.73 2.27
N CYS A 88 11.80 -30.24 2.42
CA CYS A 88 11.50 -31.49 3.12
C CYS A 88 10.87 -32.50 2.16
N ARG A 89 11.32 -33.76 2.21
CA ARG A 89 10.85 -34.83 1.31
C ARG A 89 9.63 -35.61 1.80
N CYS A 90 9.11 -35.30 2.99
CA CYS A 90 7.95 -35.96 3.58
C CYS A 90 6.79 -34.97 3.74
N ARG A 91 5.55 -35.46 3.65
CA ARG A 91 4.34 -34.65 3.83
C ARG A 91 4.18 -34.19 5.27
N HIS A 92 3.61 -32.99 5.45
CA HIS A 92 3.12 -32.54 6.75
C HIS A 92 1.79 -33.22 7.11
N PRO A 93 1.64 -33.82 8.32
CA PRO A 93 0.46 -34.60 8.71
C PRO A 93 -0.85 -33.82 8.53
N GLN A 94 -0.87 -32.59 9.04
CA GLN A 94 -2.03 -31.70 9.02
C GLN A 94 -2.04 -30.70 7.85
N GLY A 95 -1.15 -30.86 6.84
CA GLY A 95 -1.05 -29.90 5.73
C GLY A 95 -0.63 -28.48 6.15
N GLY A 96 0.12 -28.36 7.25
CA GLY A 96 0.60 -27.12 7.83
C GLY A 96 2.02 -26.73 7.38
N ASP A 97 2.59 -25.75 8.07
CA ASP A 97 3.94 -25.25 7.79
C ASP A 97 5.02 -26.11 8.44
N ILE A 98 6.19 -26.24 7.78
CA ILE A 98 7.32 -27.03 8.32
C ILE A 98 8.22 -26.17 9.20
N THR A 99 8.80 -26.78 10.23
CA THR A 99 9.72 -26.10 11.14
C THR A 99 11.12 -25.99 10.56
N GLN A 100 11.91 -25.03 11.03
CA GLN A 100 13.32 -24.91 10.63
C GLN A 100 14.12 -26.18 11.00
N ALA A 101 13.79 -26.83 12.12
CA ALA A 101 14.43 -28.08 12.53
C ALA A 101 14.18 -29.21 11.52
N GLN A 102 12.96 -29.35 11.02
CA GLN A 102 12.62 -30.32 9.98
C GLN A 102 13.37 -30.04 8.67
N VAL A 103 13.48 -28.77 8.26
CA VAL A 103 14.26 -28.38 7.07
C VAL A 103 15.73 -28.75 7.24
N ARG A 104 16.35 -28.41 8.38
CA ARG A 104 17.76 -28.75 8.67
C ARG A 104 17.99 -30.26 8.63
N ALA A 105 17.10 -31.04 9.23
CA ALA A 105 17.21 -32.50 9.25
C ALA A 105 17.12 -33.12 7.85
N CYS A 106 16.37 -32.51 6.92
CA CYS A 106 16.21 -33.01 5.56
C CYS A 106 17.28 -32.49 4.57
N ARG A 107 18.08 -31.49 5.00
CA ARG A 107 19.00 -30.72 4.13
C ARG A 107 20.01 -31.58 3.38
N ASP A 108 20.55 -32.61 4.01
CA ASP A 108 21.54 -33.50 3.38
C ASP A 108 21.02 -34.13 2.08
N TYR A 109 19.72 -34.45 2.03
CA TYR A 109 19.13 -35.05 0.83
C TYR A 109 19.13 -34.07 -0.35
N LEU A 110 18.82 -32.80 -0.08
CA LEU A 110 18.87 -31.75 -1.10
C LEU A 110 20.32 -31.50 -1.56
N PHE A 111 21.28 -31.57 -0.64
CA PHE A 111 22.70 -31.38 -0.97
C PHE A 111 23.25 -32.50 -1.86
N VAL A 112 22.87 -33.75 -1.60
CA VAL A 112 23.22 -34.88 -2.47
C VAL A 112 22.64 -34.70 -3.86
N ASP A 113 21.40 -34.23 -3.99
CA ASP A 113 20.80 -33.94 -5.29
C ASP A 113 21.53 -32.80 -6.04
N ILE A 114 21.91 -31.74 -5.33
CA ILE A 114 22.67 -30.62 -5.89
C ILE A 114 24.05 -31.09 -6.39
N LEU A 115 24.77 -31.87 -5.59
CA LEU A 115 26.06 -32.45 -5.99
C LEU A 115 25.92 -33.34 -7.23
N PHE A 116 24.83 -34.11 -7.33
CA PHE A 116 24.54 -34.88 -8.51
C PHE A 116 24.34 -33.98 -9.74
N LEU A 117 23.54 -32.92 -9.63
CA LEU A 117 23.34 -31.96 -10.73
C LEU A 117 24.65 -31.27 -11.16
N LEU A 118 25.48 -30.85 -10.21
CA LEU A 118 26.80 -30.27 -10.48
C LEU A 118 27.75 -31.24 -11.21
N SER A 119 27.53 -32.55 -11.09
CA SER A 119 28.31 -33.55 -11.83
C SER A 119 27.86 -33.76 -13.28
N GLN A 120 26.67 -33.26 -13.64
CA GLN A 120 26.04 -33.51 -14.94
C GLN A 120 25.92 -32.25 -15.81
N TYR A 121 25.93 -31.06 -15.21
CA TYR A 121 25.69 -29.79 -15.89
C TYR A 121 26.83 -28.81 -15.62
N GLU A 122 27.09 -27.92 -16.58
CA GLU A 122 28.09 -26.86 -16.44
C GLU A 122 27.62 -25.79 -15.47
N GLU A 123 26.32 -25.45 -15.50
CA GLU A 123 25.72 -24.45 -14.64
C GLU A 123 24.48 -25.01 -13.93
N VAL A 124 24.47 -24.90 -12.59
CA VAL A 124 23.32 -25.25 -11.75
C VAL A 124 22.73 -23.98 -11.14
N ILE A 125 21.47 -23.73 -11.43
CA ILE A 125 20.68 -22.61 -10.89
C ILE A 125 19.62 -23.17 -9.95
N ILE A 126 19.39 -22.50 -8.82
CA ILE A 126 18.31 -22.85 -7.90
C ILE A 126 17.21 -21.79 -7.95
N PHE A 127 15.96 -22.23 -8.04
CA PHE A 127 14.79 -21.38 -7.85
C PHE A 127 13.95 -21.83 -6.66
N ALA A 128 14.04 -21.09 -5.57
CA ALA A 128 13.41 -21.42 -4.30
C ALA A 128 12.01 -20.79 -4.17
N ILE A 129 10.99 -21.63 -4.02
CA ILE A 129 9.59 -21.23 -3.95
C ILE A 129 9.12 -21.16 -2.50
N GLY A 130 9.06 -19.95 -1.96
CA GLY A 130 8.62 -19.66 -0.59
C GLY A 130 9.73 -19.71 0.47
N ALA A 131 9.42 -19.20 1.67
CA ALA A 131 10.42 -18.95 2.73
C ALA A 131 11.17 -20.20 3.19
N LYS A 132 10.54 -21.38 3.21
CA LYS A 132 11.19 -22.63 3.67
C LYS A 132 12.15 -23.21 2.63
N ALA A 133 11.79 -23.12 1.35
CA ALA A 133 12.69 -23.45 0.25
C ALA A 133 13.91 -22.53 0.28
N VAL A 134 13.70 -21.23 0.44
CA VAL A 134 14.77 -20.25 0.59
C VAL A 134 15.66 -20.58 1.78
N TYR A 135 15.08 -20.82 2.96
CA TYR A 135 15.83 -21.20 4.15
C TYR A 135 16.69 -22.45 3.94
N SER A 136 16.19 -23.44 3.19
CA SER A 136 16.93 -24.69 2.93
C SER A 136 18.23 -24.48 2.13
N VAL A 137 18.26 -23.46 1.26
CA VAL A 137 19.40 -23.19 0.36
C VAL A 137 20.25 -22.00 0.80
N THR A 138 19.67 -20.98 1.45
CA THR A 138 20.39 -19.76 1.87
C THR A 138 20.63 -19.67 3.37
N ASN A 139 19.97 -20.50 4.18
CA ASN A 139 19.88 -20.35 5.64
C ASN A 139 19.25 -19.01 6.09
N ASN A 140 18.62 -18.27 5.18
CA ASN A 140 17.87 -17.05 5.47
C ASN A 140 16.37 -17.37 5.58
N SER A 141 15.76 -16.97 6.71
CA SER A 141 14.34 -17.21 6.97
C SER A 141 13.43 -16.04 6.56
N ALA A 142 14.02 -14.88 6.23
CA ALA A 142 13.31 -13.69 5.79
C ALA A 142 13.30 -13.62 4.26
N LEU A 143 12.18 -13.99 3.65
CA LEU A 143 12.01 -13.98 2.19
C LEU A 143 12.28 -12.60 1.58
N LYS A 144 11.88 -11.51 2.27
CA LYS A 144 12.11 -10.12 1.83
C LYS A 144 13.60 -9.82 1.61
N ASP A 145 14.47 -10.33 2.46
CA ASP A 145 15.91 -10.07 2.37
C ASP A 145 16.53 -10.76 1.15
N VAL A 146 15.92 -11.84 0.68
CA VAL A 146 16.38 -12.60 -0.49
C VAL A 146 15.87 -11.98 -1.78
N PHE A 147 14.69 -11.35 -1.80
CA PHE A 147 14.23 -10.58 -2.96
C PHE A 147 15.14 -9.38 -3.26
N LYS A 148 15.80 -8.80 -2.25
CA LYS A 148 16.86 -7.80 -2.43
C LYS A 148 18.14 -8.33 -3.07
N LYS A 149 18.28 -9.65 -3.21
CA LYS A 149 19.51 -10.34 -3.63
C LYS A 149 19.21 -11.50 -4.59
N GLN A 150 18.31 -11.28 -5.54
CA GLN A 150 18.04 -12.26 -6.62
C GLN A 150 19.34 -12.56 -7.39
N GLY A 151 19.59 -13.83 -7.70
CA GLY A 151 20.84 -14.25 -8.35
C GLY A 151 22.08 -14.23 -7.43
N GLY A 152 21.88 -14.13 -6.11
CA GLY A 152 22.95 -14.28 -5.13
C GLY A 152 23.54 -15.70 -5.11
N THR A 153 24.72 -15.85 -4.51
CA THR A 153 25.41 -17.16 -4.41
C THR A 153 24.92 -17.98 -3.22
N MET A 154 24.83 -19.30 -3.39
CA MET A 154 24.59 -20.22 -2.27
C MET A 154 25.86 -20.36 -1.41
N LEU A 155 25.75 -20.21 -0.09
CA LEU A 155 26.92 -20.24 0.82
C LEU A 155 27.69 -21.57 0.74
N ASP A 156 26.97 -22.69 0.77
CA ASP A 156 27.56 -24.03 0.73
C ASP A 156 28.08 -24.42 -0.68
N PHE A 157 27.59 -23.72 -1.72
CA PHE A 157 27.93 -23.96 -3.14
C PHE A 157 28.07 -22.62 -3.87
N PRO A 158 29.21 -21.91 -3.74
CA PRO A 158 29.34 -20.52 -4.23
C PRO A 158 29.16 -20.34 -5.74
N MET A 159 29.32 -21.40 -6.52
CA MET A 159 29.07 -21.42 -7.97
C MET A 159 27.59 -21.38 -8.34
N ILE A 160 26.69 -21.75 -7.41
CA ILE A 160 25.25 -21.82 -7.67
C ILE A 160 24.60 -20.46 -7.42
N ARG A 161 23.84 -20.00 -8.41
CA ARG A 161 22.98 -18.82 -8.28
C ARG A 161 21.61 -19.20 -7.76
N VAL A 162 21.09 -18.41 -6.83
CA VAL A 162 19.81 -18.63 -6.17
C VAL A 162 18.85 -17.50 -6.53
N PHE A 163 17.75 -17.87 -7.15
CA PHE A 163 16.57 -17.03 -7.34
C PHE A 163 15.45 -17.49 -6.42
N SER A 164 14.49 -16.61 -6.13
CA SER A 164 13.37 -16.96 -5.27
C SER A 164 12.08 -16.26 -5.66
N THR A 165 10.95 -16.87 -5.26
CA THR A 165 9.61 -16.28 -5.43
C THR A 165 8.68 -16.67 -4.28
N PHE A 166 7.46 -16.14 -4.31
CA PHE A 166 6.41 -16.45 -3.33
C PHE A 166 6.02 -17.93 -3.35
N HIS A 167 5.54 -18.43 -2.22
CA HIS A 167 4.93 -19.75 -2.18
C HIS A 167 3.67 -19.76 -3.06
N LEU A 168 3.62 -20.60 -4.09
CA LEU A 168 2.55 -20.57 -5.11
C LEU A 168 1.14 -20.83 -4.56
N ALA A 169 1.02 -21.51 -3.41
CA ALA A 169 -0.28 -21.65 -2.75
C ALA A 169 -0.94 -20.31 -2.39
N MET A 170 -0.18 -19.21 -2.28
CA MET A 170 -0.74 -17.87 -2.10
C MET A 170 -1.63 -17.42 -3.27
N LEU A 171 -1.44 -17.97 -4.46
CA LEU A 171 -2.24 -17.66 -5.65
C LEU A 171 -3.58 -18.42 -5.71
N HIS A 172 -3.93 -19.18 -4.67
CA HIS A 172 -5.24 -19.82 -4.59
C HIS A 172 -6.36 -18.74 -4.57
N PRO A 173 -7.51 -18.96 -5.24
CA PRO A 173 -8.63 -18.00 -5.28
C PRO A 173 -9.08 -17.46 -3.92
N LEU A 174 -9.02 -18.31 -2.89
CA LEU A 174 -9.35 -17.97 -1.49
C LEU A 174 -8.20 -17.30 -0.71
N ARG A 175 -7.11 -16.91 -1.37
CA ARG A 175 -5.94 -16.29 -0.75
C ARG A 175 -5.61 -14.95 -1.40
N LYS A 176 -4.60 -14.90 -2.26
CA LYS A 176 -4.09 -13.67 -2.89
C LYS A 176 -3.79 -13.90 -4.39
N PRO A 177 -4.79 -14.28 -5.21
CA PRO A 177 -4.58 -14.55 -6.63
C PRO A 177 -4.06 -13.33 -7.41
N ALA A 178 -4.28 -12.10 -6.91
CA ALA A 178 -3.71 -10.90 -7.49
C ALA A 178 -2.17 -10.92 -7.58
N LEU A 179 -1.49 -11.66 -6.68
CA LEU A 179 -0.02 -11.81 -6.66
C LEU A 179 0.57 -12.55 -7.87
N VAL A 180 -0.27 -13.03 -8.79
CA VAL A 180 0.16 -13.77 -9.99
C VAL A 180 1.22 -12.99 -10.78
N ARG A 181 1.11 -11.66 -10.87
CA ARG A 181 2.03 -10.80 -11.62
C ARG A 181 3.36 -10.55 -10.90
N ALA A 182 3.36 -10.49 -9.56
CA ALA A 182 4.59 -10.48 -8.79
C ALA A 182 5.38 -11.77 -9.01
N VAL A 183 4.67 -12.91 -9.01
CA VAL A 183 5.31 -14.23 -9.26
C VAL A 183 5.85 -14.29 -10.67
N GLU A 184 5.05 -13.91 -11.68
CA GLU A 184 5.46 -13.83 -13.08
C GLU A 184 6.73 -13.01 -13.27
N SER A 185 6.84 -11.84 -12.63
CA SER A 185 8.03 -10.98 -12.72
C SER A 185 9.31 -11.69 -12.28
N HIS A 186 9.25 -12.57 -11.27
CA HIS A 186 10.39 -13.38 -10.86
C HIS A 186 10.75 -14.49 -11.86
N PHE A 187 9.76 -15.07 -12.55
CA PHE A 187 10.04 -16.03 -13.62
C PHE A 187 10.63 -15.34 -14.86
N VAL A 188 10.16 -14.13 -15.20
CA VAL A 188 10.74 -13.31 -16.27
C VAL A 188 12.18 -12.92 -15.95
N LEU A 189 12.47 -12.53 -14.69
CA LEU A 189 13.84 -12.30 -14.23
C LEU A 189 14.71 -13.54 -14.45
N LEU A 190 14.23 -14.72 -14.04
CA LEU A 190 14.94 -15.98 -14.21
C LEU A 190 15.16 -16.33 -15.69
N ARG A 191 14.16 -16.09 -16.54
CA ARG A 191 14.27 -16.26 -18.00
C ARG A 191 15.39 -15.37 -18.56
N ARG A 192 15.38 -14.08 -18.23
CA ARG A 192 16.41 -13.11 -18.68
C ARG A 192 17.81 -13.52 -18.23
N TYR A 193 17.93 -14.06 -17.00
CA TYR A 193 19.20 -14.64 -16.53
C TYR A 193 19.67 -15.78 -17.44
N LEU A 194 18.79 -16.73 -17.75
CA LEU A 194 19.14 -17.88 -18.57
C LEU A 194 19.50 -17.50 -20.01
N GLU A 195 18.85 -16.46 -20.56
CA GLU A 195 19.12 -15.84 -21.86
C GLU A 195 20.46 -15.06 -21.90
N GLY A 196 21.09 -14.80 -20.76
CA GLY A 196 22.27 -13.93 -20.68
C GLY A 196 21.94 -12.43 -20.78
N GLN A 197 20.67 -12.06 -20.70
CA GLN A 197 20.17 -10.67 -20.69
C GLN A 197 20.03 -10.08 -19.28
N PHE A 198 20.46 -10.83 -18.27
CA PHE A 198 20.72 -10.31 -16.94
C PHE A 198 22.18 -9.83 -16.94
N ILE A 199 22.40 -8.55 -16.66
CA ILE A 199 23.74 -7.97 -16.56
C ILE A 199 24.06 -7.75 -15.07
N PRO A 200 24.49 -8.78 -14.33
CA PRO A 200 24.98 -8.55 -13.00
C PRO A 200 26.32 -7.82 -13.12
N ASN A 201 26.36 -6.59 -12.61
CA ASN A 201 27.56 -5.76 -12.51
C ASN A 201 28.05 -5.15 -13.82
N GLU A 202 27.15 -4.52 -14.61
CA GLU A 202 27.65 -3.46 -15.49
C GLU A 202 28.37 -2.45 -14.58
N GLU A 203 29.67 -2.27 -14.80
CA GLU A 203 30.45 -1.33 -14.01
C GLU A 203 30.03 0.06 -14.44
N ILE A 204 29.23 0.71 -13.60
CA ILE A 204 28.86 2.11 -13.81
C ILE A 204 30.15 2.92 -13.63
N GLU A 205 30.46 3.75 -14.63
CA GLU A 205 31.60 4.65 -14.57
C GLU A 205 31.52 5.54 -13.33
N GLU A 206 32.68 5.86 -12.76
CA GLU A 206 32.71 6.74 -11.60
C GLU A 206 32.15 8.12 -11.99
N PRO A 207 31.21 8.69 -11.21
CA PRO A 207 30.60 9.95 -11.58
C PRO A 207 31.61 11.10 -11.54
N GLU A 208 31.47 12.03 -12.47
CA GLU A 208 32.31 13.21 -12.56
C GLU A 208 31.94 14.23 -11.47
N LEU A 209 32.94 14.70 -10.71
CA LEU A 209 32.70 15.59 -9.59
C LEU A 209 32.71 17.07 -10.03
N GLY A 210 31.63 17.81 -9.77
CA GLY A 210 31.61 19.27 -9.86
C GLY A 210 31.66 19.85 -11.27
N ILE A 211 31.33 19.06 -12.30
CA ILE A 211 31.34 19.53 -13.69
C ILE A 211 30.20 20.52 -13.97
N SER A 212 30.37 21.41 -14.95
CA SER A 212 29.31 22.32 -15.37
C SER A 212 28.12 21.57 -15.96
N VAL A 213 26.93 22.19 -15.90
CA VAL A 213 25.75 21.67 -16.61
C VAL A 213 26.07 21.58 -18.12
N PRO A 214 25.85 20.42 -18.76
CA PRO A 214 26.06 20.27 -20.21
C PRO A 214 25.20 21.26 -21.01
N ASP A 215 25.76 21.77 -22.12
CA ASP A 215 25.04 22.69 -23.01
C ASP A 215 23.86 21.99 -23.70
N GLU A 216 24.09 20.76 -24.14
CA GLU A 216 23.10 19.86 -24.74
C GLU A 216 22.65 18.84 -23.69
N LEU A 217 21.36 18.83 -23.39
CA LEU A 217 20.74 17.90 -22.47
C LEU A 217 19.59 17.17 -23.17
N PRO A 218 19.33 15.91 -22.81
CA PRO A 218 18.16 15.18 -23.27
C PRO A 218 16.87 15.70 -22.62
N ASP A 219 15.74 15.08 -22.98
CA ASP A 219 14.43 15.37 -22.39
C ASP A 219 14.26 14.86 -20.95
N VAL A 220 15.18 14.04 -20.46
CA VAL A 220 15.09 13.35 -19.18
C VAL A 220 16.42 13.33 -18.44
N VAL A 221 16.42 13.76 -17.18
CA VAL A 221 17.57 13.71 -16.27
C VAL A 221 17.11 13.09 -14.96
N SER A 222 17.84 12.11 -14.43
CA SER A 222 17.58 11.59 -13.09
C SER A 222 18.35 12.34 -12.02
N CYS A 223 17.78 12.39 -10.82
CA CYS A 223 18.37 13.03 -9.65
C CYS A 223 18.19 12.14 -8.41
N ASP A 224 19.22 12.09 -7.57
CA ASP A 224 19.22 11.42 -6.28
C ASP A 224 20.02 12.26 -5.27
N ILE A 225 19.61 12.28 -4.00
CA ILE A 225 20.37 12.95 -2.93
C ILE A 225 20.73 11.98 -1.82
N GLU A 226 21.84 12.28 -1.16
CA GLU A 226 22.17 11.67 0.12
C GLU A 226 22.00 12.67 1.27
N THR A 227 21.28 12.25 2.31
CA THR A 227 21.03 13.07 3.50
C THR A 227 22.04 12.80 4.61
N TYR A 228 22.06 13.67 5.62
CA TYR A 228 23.02 13.64 6.74
C TYR A 228 23.21 12.28 7.43
N GLY A 229 22.20 11.40 7.42
CA GLY A 229 22.29 10.05 7.98
C GLY A 229 23.34 9.15 7.30
N ILE A 230 23.80 9.48 6.09
CA ILE A 230 24.84 8.70 5.38
C ILE A 230 26.22 8.82 6.04
N LEU A 231 26.46 9.93 6.76
CA LEU A 231 27.74 10.24 7.37
C LEU A 231 28.01 9.43 8.64
N LYS A 232 29.25 8.96 8.79
CA LYS A 232 29.71 8.17 9.92
C LYS A 232 29.52 8.89 11.25
N GLY A 233 28.82 8.21 12.17
CA GLY A 233 28.55 8.73 13.52
C GLY A 233 27.33 9.65 13.60
N VAL A 234 26.60 9.84 12.49
CA VAL A 234 25.37 10.63 12.45
C VAL A 234 24.18 9.68 12.33
N GLU A 235 23.21 9.80 13.24
CA GLU A 235 21.97 9.02 13.21
C GLU A 235 20.84 9.91 12.70
N GLN A 236 20.20 9.48 11.60
CA GLN A 236 18.96 10.08 11.11
C GLN A 236 17.77 9.28 11.61
N THR A 237 16.98 9.85 12.51
CA THR A 237 15.86 9.15 13.15
C THR A 237 14.51 9.45 12.51
N VAL A 238 14.45 10.50 11.68
CA VAL A 238 13.27 10.97 10.98
C VAL A 238 13.57 11.36 9.52
N PHE A 239 12.57 11.24 8.66
CA PHE A 239 12.70 11.37 7.20
C PHE A 239 11.76 12.45 6.65
N ASN A 240 11.82 13.63 7.26
CA ASN A 240 11.12 14.85 6.83
C ASN A 240 12.00 16.02 7.27
N PRO A 241 12.28 17.02 6.41
CA PRO A 241 13.28 18.04 6.69
C PRO A 241 12.95 18.91 7.91
N ILE A 242 11.67 19.17 8.15
CA ILE A 242 11.22 19.92 9.33
C ILE A 242 11.44 19.08 10.59
N LYS A 243 11.05 17.80 10.56
CA LYS A 243 11.33 16.87 11.65
C LYS A 243 12.82 16.72 11.91
N SER A 244 13.65 16.59 10.88
CA SER A 244 15.11 16.51 11.00
C SER A 244 15.69 17.72 11.74
N LYS A 245 15.18 18.93 11.47
CA LYS A 245 15.60 20.14 12.19
C LYS A 245 15.21 20.13 13.67
N TYR A 246 13.95 19.81 13.98
CA TYR A 246 13.43 19.97 15.34
C TYR A 246 13.60 18.73 16.24
N ILE A 247 13.82 17.55 15.67
CA ILE A 247 13.99 16.29 16.41
C ILE A 247 15.44 15.84 16.40
N ASP A 248 16.07 15.76 15.22
CA ASP A 248 17.47 15.33 15.10
C ASP A 248 18.46 16.50 15.29
N GLY A 249 17.98 17.74 15.26
CA GLY A 249 18.79 18.94 15.50
C GLY A 249 19.68 19.36 14.33
N VAL A 250 19.40 18.91 13.11
CA VAL A 250 20.20 19.21 11.91
C VAL A 250 19.58 20.37 11.13
N ASP A 251 20.32 21.47 10.99
CA ASP A 251 19.84 22.65 10.26
C ASP A 251 19.64 22.38 8.77
N PHE A 252 18.66 23.04 8.15
CA PHE A 252 18.22 22.71 6.78
C PHE A 252 19.34 22.63 5.74
N PRO A 253 20.31 23.57 5.67
CA PRO A 253 21.40 23.49 4.67
C PRO A 253 22.34 22.31 4.89
N ASP A 254 22.43 21.79 6.12
CA ASP A 254 23.31 20.69 6.50
C ASP A 254 22.63 19.31 6.37
N GLN A 255 21.34 19.29 6.01
CA GLN A 255 20.59 18.05 5.88
C GLN A 255 20.90 17.30 4.57
N VAL A 256 21.34 18.01 3.52
CA VAL A 256 21.72 17.45 2.22
C VAL A 256 23.24 17.40 2.12
N ILE A 257 23.80 16.24 1.78
CA ILE A 257 25.24 16.00 1.74
C ILE A 257 25.76 16.11 0.31
N CYS A 258 25.16 15.36 -0.61
CA CYS A 258 25.46 15.43 -2.03
C CYS A 258 24.22 15.17 -2.87
N ILE A 259 24.31 15.54 -4.14
CA ILE A 259 23.29 15.34 -5.16
C ILE A 259 23.94 14.79 -6.42
N ASN A 260 23.29 13.80 -7.02
CA ASN A 260 23.63 13.23 -8.31
C ASN A 260 22.73 13.79 -9.41
N PHE A 261 23.29 13.99 -10.60
CA PHE A 261 22.52 14.06 -11.84
C PHE A 261 23.05 13.03 -12.83
N SER A 262 22.17 12.23 -13.42
CA SER A 262 22.52 11.27 -14.48
C SER A 262 21.63 11.46 -15.70
N TRP A 263 22.19 11.34 -16.90
CA TRP A 263 21.46 11.56 -18.15
C TRP A 263 22.03 10.72 -19.27
N ARG A 264 21.21 10.49 -20.31
CA ARG A 264 21.65 9.84 -21.55
C ARG A 264 21.88 10.90 -22.60
N ASP A 265 23.08 10.98 -23.16
CA ASP A 265 23.35 11.91 -24.26
C ASP A 265 22.66 11.47 -25.57
N LEU A 266 22.76 12.32 -26.60
CA LEU A 266 22.15 12.07 -27.91
C LEU A 266 22.76 10.86 -28.64
N THR A 267 23.92 10.36 -28.22
CA THR A 267 24.55 9.15 -28.76
C THR A 267 24.12 7.88 -28.04
N GLY A 268 23.39 8.02 -26.93
CA GLY A 268 22.92 6.92 -26.10
C GLY A 268 23.84 6.58 -24.94
N ILE A 269 24.94 7.32 -24.72
CA ILE A 269 25.86 7.08 -23.60
C ILE A 269 25.28 7.71 -22.32
N ILE A 270 25.36 6.99 -21.20
CA ILE A 270 24.92 7.49 -19.90
C ILE A 270 26.09 8.20 -19.22
N HIS A 271 25.85 9.42 -18.77
CA HIS A 271 26.75 10.24 -17.99
C HIS A 271 26.21 10.40 -16.57
N SER A 272 27.09 10.60 -15.60
CA SER A 272 26.73 10.85 -14.20
C SER A 272 27.65 11.89 -13.58
N ALA A 273 27.07 12.85 -12.85
CA ALA A 273 27.76 13.95 -12.21
C ALA A 273 27.35 14.11 -10.74
N GLU A 274 28.34 14.33 -9.88
CA GLU A 274 28.16 14.47 -8.43
C GLU A 274 28.53 15.86 -7.92
N TYR A 275 27.78 16.31 -6.91
CA TYR A 275 27.96 17.64 -6.34
C TYR A 275 27.81 17.60 -4.82
N VAL A 276 28.88 17.96 -4.10
CA VAL A 276 28.84 18.21 -2.65
C VAL A 276 28.02 19.46 -2.35
N PHE A 277 26.94 19.31 -1.58
CA PHE A 277 25.95 20.38 -1.38
C PHE A 277 26.46 21.57 -0.58
N SER A 278 27.35 21.31 0.39
CA SER A 278 27.96 22.35 1.24
C SER A 278 29.06 23.16 0.53
N ASP A 279 29.52 22.75 -0.65
CA ASP A 279 30.46 23.52 -1.44
C ASP A 279 29.75 24.62 -2.25
N SER A 280 30.21 25.86 -2.08
CA SER A 280 29.58 27.02 -2.70
C SER A 280 29.61 27.02 -4.24
N LYS A 281 30.62 26.43 -4.88
CA LYS A 281 30.70 26.34 -6.33
C LYS A 281 29.76 25.27 -6.85
N HIS A 282 29.76 24.10 -6.19
CA HIS A 282 28.81 23.04 -6.49
C HIS A 282 27.37 23.49 -6.33
N LEU A 283 27.02 24.20 -5.24
CA LEU A 283 25.67 24.73 -5.03
C LEU A 283 25.20 25.67 -6.15
N GLN A 284 26.11 26.49 -6.70
CA GLN A 284 25.79 27.33 -7.86
C GLN A 284 25.47 26.49 -9.11
N ILE A 285 26.21 25.40 -9.33
CA ILE A 285 25.95 24.48 -10.44
C ILE A 285 24.64 23.72 -10.23
N ILE A 286 24.33 23.28 -8.99
CA ILE A 286 23.06 22.64 -8.66
C ILE A 286 21.89 23.58 -8.95
N ARG A 287 21.98 24.86 -8.56
CA ARG A 287 20.97 25.87 -8.92
C ARG A 287 20.85 26.06 -10.43
N GLN A 288 21.97 26.02 -11.15
CA GLN A 288 21.97 26.06 -12.61
C GLN A 288 21.26 24.85 -13.23
N TRP A 289 21.47 23.63 -12.70
CA TRP A 289 20.72 22.44 -13.12
C TRP A 289 19.22 22.67 -13.02
N PHE A 290 18.70 23.03 -11.84
CA PHE A 290 17.26 23.25 -11.65
C PHE A 290 16.70 24.38 -12.53
N ARG A 291 17.49 25.44 -12.77
CA ARG A 291 17.13 26.50 -13.71
C ARG A 291 17.00 25.97 -15.14
N VAL A 292 18.00 25.23 -15.62
CA VAL A 292 18.02 24.67 -16.99
C VAL A 292 16.90 23.66 -17.17
N LEU A 293 16.71 22.74 -16.21
CA LEU A 293 15.63 21.75 -16.23
C LEU A 293 14.27 22.43 -16.39
N SER A 294 14.01 23.45 -15.57
CA SER A 294 12.75 24.21 -15.61
C SER A 294 12.57 24.99 -16.90
N GLN A 295 13.60 25.70 -17.37
CA GLN A 295 13.52 26.57 -18.56
C GLN A 295 13.41 25.78 -19.86
N LYS A 296 14.08 24.62 -19.96
CA LYS A 296 14.01 23.74 -21.14
C LYS A 296 12.85 22.75 -21.07
N GLY A 297 12.14 22.66 -19.94
CA GLY A 297 11.03 21.71 -19.77
C GLY A 297 11.48 20.25 -19.73
N ILE A 298 12.71 20.00 -19.26
CA ILE A 298 13.30 18.66 -19.11
C ILE A 298 12.67 17.98 -17.90
N THR A 299 12.34 16.71 -18.04
CA THR A 299 11.72 15.92 -16.98
C THR A 299 12.76 15.44 -15.98
N LEU A 300 12.61 15.83 -14.71
CA LEU A 300 13.43 15.32 -13.62
C LEU A 300 12.86 13.99 -13.10
N VAL A 301 13.70 12.95 -13.01
CA VAL A 301 13.28 11.62 -12.57
C VAL A 301 13.91 11.30 -11.22
N GLY A 302 13.12 10.83 -10.27
CA GLY A 302 13.65 10.28 -9.01
C GLY A 302 12.97 8.97 -8.64
N GLN A 303 13.53 8.27 -7.65
CA GLN A 303 12.83 7.21 -6.94
C GLN A 303 12.26 7.78 -5.64
N ASN A 304 10.93 7.89 -5.52
CA ASN A 304 10.31 8.61 -4.41
C ASN A 304 10.78 10.09 -4.38
N VAL A 305 10.78 10.72 -5.55
CA VAL A 305 11.38 12.04 -5.84
C VAL A 305 10.91 13.16 -4.90
N LYS A 306 9.69 13.01 -4.37
CA LYS A 306 9.13 13.89 -3.33
C LYS A 306 10.10 14.08 -2.16
N PHE A 307 10.74 13.01 -1.70
CA PHE A 307 11.66 13.05 -0.57
C PHE A 307 12.85 13.97 -0.87
N ASP A 308 13.52 13.74 -1.99
CA ASP A 308 14.69 14.51 -2.43
C ASP A 308 14.34 15.99 -2.57
N LEU A 309 13.25 16.28 -3.28
CA LEU A 309 12.77 17.64 -3.50
C LEU A 309 12.43 18.36 -2.20
N MET A 310 11.83 17.68 -1.21
CA MET A 310 11.49 18.30 0.08
C MET A 310 12.74 18.77 0.83
N TYR A 311 13.78 17.94 0.86
CA TYR A 311 15.05 18.31 1.50
C TYR A 311 15.74 19.45 0.74
N LEU A 312 15.82 19.37 -0.59
CA LEU A 312 16.42 20.43 -1.42
C LEU A 312 15.69 21.78 -1.28
N ALA A 313 14.35 21.78 -1.36
CA ALA A 313 13.52 22.97 -1.22
C ALA A 313 13.52 23.57 0.20
N SER A 314 13.91 22.79 1.21
CA SER A 314 14.10 23.26 2.58
C SER A 314 15.51 23.78 2.82
N ALA A 315 16.51 23.18 2.17
CA ALA A 315 17.92 23.50 2.33
C ALA A 315 18.34 24.80 1.63
N ASP A 316 17.73 25.14 0.48
CA ASP A 316 18.11 26.33 -0.30
C ASP A 316 16.92 27.11 -0.86
N ARG A 317 16.99 28.45 -0.74
CA ARG A 317 15.91 29.36 -1.17
C ARG A 317 15.77 29.46 -2.69
N GLU A 318 16.88 29.40 -3.44
CA GLU A 318 16.80 29.44 -4.91
C GLU A 318 16.28 28.12 -5.45
N LEU A 319 16.72 26.99 -4.90
CA LEU A 319 16.15 25.68 -5.25
C LEU A 319 14.65 25.64 -4.97
N ARG A 320 14.18 26.15 -3.82
CA ARG A 320 12.74 26.25 -3.51
C ARG A 320 11.93 27.00 -4.57
N TYR A 321 12.51 28.00 -5.23
CA TYR A 321 11.82 28.75 -6.29
C TYR A 321 11.63 27.91 -7.56
N TRP A 322 12.63 27.09 -7.91
CA TRP A 322 12.58 26.21 -9.09
C TRP A 322 11.81 24.91 -8.83
N ILE A 323 11.83 24.39 -7.61
CA ILE A 323 11.05 23.23 -7.16
C ILE A 323 9.61 23.69 -6.90
N ASP A 324 8.88 23.89 -7.99
CA ASP A 324 7.50 24.40 -8.01
C ASP A 324 6.74 23.71 -9.15
N PRO A 325 5.47 23.28 -8.95
CA PRO A 325 4.69 22.58 -9.97
C PRO A 325 4.48 23.38 -11.25
N ARG A 326 4.58 24.71 -11.20
CA ARG A 326 4.44 25.58 -12.37
C ARG A 326 5.70 25.58 -13.25
N ARG A 327 6.82 25.04 -12.76
CA ARG A 327 8.16 25.16 -13.38
C ARG A 327 8.85 23.82 -13.63
N LEU A 328 8.74 22.89 -12.69
CA LEU A 328 9.49 21.64 -12.73
C LEU A 328 8.58 20.49 -13.15
N LYS A 329 8.89 19.88 -14.30
CA LYS A 329 8.32 18.59 -14.70
C LYS A 329 9.06 17.47 -13.99
N MET A 330 8.34 16.46 -13.52
CA MET A 330 8.97 15.31 -12.91
C MET A 330 8.31 13.99 -13.28
N ASP A 331 9.03 12.92 -12.96
CA ASP A 331 8.60 11.55 -13.05
C ASP A 331 9.11 10.80 -11.80
N ASP A 332 8.38 9.79 -11.36
CA ASP A 332 8.72 8.99 -10.19
C ASP A 332 8.62 7.50 -10.51
N THR A 333 9.76 6.81 -10.45
CA THR A 333 9.84 5.37 -10.71
C THR A 333 9.04 4.53 -9.71
N LEU A 334 8.79 5.05 -8.49
CA LEU A 334 7.90 4.41 -7.52
C LEU A 334 6.45 4.37 -8.03
N ILE A 335 6.00 5.46 -8.64
CA ILE A 335 4.63 5.58 -9.16
C ILE A 335 4.51 4.81 -10.48
N LEU A 336 5.51 4.85 -11.36
CA LEU A 336 5.53 4.03 -12.57
C LEU A 336 5.49 2.53 -12.24
N SER A 337 6.26 2.08 -11.24
CA SER A 337 6.22 0.71 -10.74
C SER A 337 4.82 0.35 -10.20
N PHE A 338 4.18 1.27 -9.49
CA PHE A 338 2.79 1.10 -9.04
C PHE A 338 1.80 0.99 -10.21
N LEU A 339 1.94 1.80 -11.26
CA LEU A 339 1.10 1.71 -12.46
C LEU A 339 1.32 0.43 -13.24
N LEU A 340 2.56 -0.08 -13.29
CA LEU A 340 2.85 -1.36 -13.91
C LEU A 340 2.13 -2.47 -13.14
N TYR A 341 2.31 -2.48 -11.82
CA TYR A 341 1.63 -3.43 -10.95
C TYR A 341 1.59 -2.98 -9.48
N GLU A 342 0.38 -2.68 -9.01
CA GLU A 342 0.18 -1.97 -7.75
C GLU A 342 0.54 -2.82 -6.52
N GLN A 343 0.38 -4.15 -6.61
CA GLN A 343 0.73 -5.09 -5.54
C GLN A 343 2.16 -5.63 -5.67
N GLN A 344 3.03 -5.03 -6.50
CA GLN A 344 4.44 -5.40 -6.53
C GLN A 344 5.02 -5.22 -5.11
N PRO A 345 5.59 -6.26 -4.50
CA PRO A 345 6.15 -6.19 -3.15
C PRO A 345 7.47 -5.42 -3.10
N GLU A 346 8.31 -5.57 -4.12
CA GLU A 346 9.51 -4.76 -4.34
C GLU A 346 9.09 -3.33 -4.67
N LYS A 347 9.60 -2.36 -3.90
CA LYS A 347 9.28 -0.94 -4.08
C LYS A 347 10.50 -0.02 -3.97
N GLY A 348 11.58 -0.47 -3.31
CA GLY A 348 12.83 0.29 -3.25
C GLY A 348 13.59 0.22 -4.57
N LEU A 349 14.40 1.24 -4.84
CA LEU A 349 15.25 1.30 -6.05
C LEU A 349 16.06 0.01 -6.24
N LYS A 350 16.76 -0.41 -5.19
CA LYS A 350 17.60 -1.63 -5.19
C LYS A 350 16.79 -2.90 -5.44
N GLU A 351 15.59 -3.00 -4.87
CA GLU A 351 14.72 -4.17 -5.05
C GLU A 351 14.20 -4.25 -6.49
N LEU A 352 13.71 -3.13 -7.01
CA LEU A 352 13.20 -3.04 -8.39
C LEU A 352 14.32 -3.21 -9.42
N SER A 353 15.49 -2.61 -9.15
CA SER A 353 16.70 -2.79 -9.96
C SER A 353 17.07 -4.26 -10.09
N MET A 354 17.10 -4.99 -8.97
CA MET A 354 17.39 -6.44 -8.99
C MET A 354 16.28 -7.23 -9.69
N LEU A 355 15.01 -6.89 -9.44
CA LEU A 355 13.86 -7.55 -10.07
C LEU A 355 13.88 -7.44 -11.59
N PHE A 356 14.30 -6.29 -12.12
CA PHE A 356 14.34 -6.03 -13.56
C PHE A 356 15.74 -6.18 -14.16
N GLY A 357 16.72 -6.64 -13.39
CA GLY A 357 18.08 -6.90 -13.87
C GLY A 357 18.80 -5.66 -14.41
N ILE A 358 18.66 -4.52 -13.73
CA ILE A 358 19.23 -3.23 -14.12
C ILE A 358 20.65 -3.05 -13.56
N SER A 359 20.77 -3.03 -12.23
CA SER A 359 22.04 -2.79 -11.51
C SER A 359 22.20 -3.74 -10.32
N ASP A 360 23.43 -4.19 -10.09
CA ASP A 360 23.82 -4.99 -8.91
C ASP A 360 24.67 -4.14 -7.94
N TYR A 361 24.18 -3.99 -6.72
CA TYR A 361 24.81 -3.19 -5.66
C TYR A 361 25.86 -3.97 -4.86
N GLN A 362 26.09 -5.26 -5.15
CA GLN A 362 26.97 -6.13 -4.35
C GLN A 362 28.43 -5.64 -4.26
N LYS A 363 28.91 -4.88 -5.24
CA LYS A 363 30.30 -4.37 -5.29
C LYS A 363 30.49 -3.02 -4.60
N ILE A 364 29.43 -2.38 -4.09
CA ILE A 364 29.52 -1.03 -3.50
C ILE A 364 29.85 -1.13 -2.01
N MET A 365 30.93 -0.46 -1.60
CA MET A 365 31.47 -0.52 -0.23
C MET A 365 30.60 0.24 0.78
N ILE A 366 29.95 1.31 0.34
CA ILE A 366 28.94 2.01 1.12
C ILE A 366 27.58 1.38 0.82
N SER A 367 27.03 0.71 1.83
CA SER A 367 25.61 0.37 1.80
C SER A 367 24.82 1.56 2.31
N GLY A 368 23.64 1.84 1.74
CA GLY A 368 22.71 2.91 2.16
C GLY A 368 22.11 2.75 3.57
N GLY A 369 22.84 2.12 4.49
CA GLY A 369 22.61 2.20 5.93
C GLY A 369 23.38 3.38 6.51
N SER A 370 22.86 3.92 7.61
CA SER A 370 23.43 5.07 8.31
C SER A 370 24.88 4.84 8.73
N GLY A 371 25.73 5.85 8.56
CA GLY A 371 27.02 5.89 9.25
C GLY A 371 28.24 5.33 8.51
N ASN A 372 28.20 5.22 7.18
CA ASN A 372 29.29 4.58 6.42
C ASN A 372 30.25 5.57 5.75
N ALA A 373 29.78 6.74 5.29
CA ALA A 373 30.61 7.71 4.60
C ALA A 373 31.46 8.54 5.58
N LYS A 374 32.75 8.75 5.28
CA LYS A 374 33.65 9.49 6.17
C LYS A 374 33.43 11.01 6.16
N SER A 375 32.99 11.55 5.03
CA SER A 375 32.75 12.98 4.83
C SER A 375 31.88 13.19 3.59
N PRO A 376 31.38 14.42 3.35
CA PRO A 376 30.71 14.76 2.09
C PRO A 376 31.55 14.55 0.83
N TRP A 377 32.89 14.47 0.95
CA TRP A 377 33.84 14.28 -0.15
C TRP A 377 34.32 12.82 -0.29
N ASP A 378 33.66 11.86 0.36
CA ASP A 378 34.04 10.46 0.29
C ASP A 378 33.80 9.92 -1.13
N LYS A 379 34.85 9.41 -1.78
CA LYS A 379 34.76 8.89 -3.15
C LYS A 379 33.75 7.74 -3.26
N GLU A 380 33.68 6.89 -2.24
CA GLU A 380 32.74 5.76 -2.24
C GLU A 380 31.28 6.22 -2.06
N LEU A 381 31.07 7.40 -1.45
CA LEU A 381 29.73 8.01 -1.34
C LEU A 381 29.27 8.49 -2.71
N HIS A 382 30.13 9.22 -3.42
CA HIS A 382 29.85 9.69 -4.78
C HIS A 382 29.59 8.52 -5.73
N LYS A 383 30.40 7.46 -5.68
CA LYS A 383 30.15 6.25 -6.47
C LYS A 383 28.81 5.61 -6.15
N TYR A 384 28.45 5.53 -4.87
CA TYR A 384 27.17 4.97 -4.43
C TYR A 384 25.97 5.80 -4.95
N ASN A 385 25.99 7.12 -4.76
CA ASN A 385 24.95 8.04 -5.21
C ASN A 385 24.85 8.09 -6.75
N GLY A 386 25.98 8.04 -7.46
CA GLY A 386 26.01 7.91 -8.92
C GLY A 386 25.36 6.64 -9.44
N VAL A 387 25.53 5.51 -8.73
CA VAL A 387 24.81 4.27 -9.08
C VAL A 387 23.32 4.43 -8.86
N ASP A 388 22.87 5.08 -7.78
CA ASP A 388 21.44 5.34 -7.53
C ASP A 388 20.83 6.24 -8.62
N GLY A 389 21.53 7.30 -9.05
CA GLY A 389 21.11 8.12 -10.19
C GLY A 389 21.00 7.36 -11.50
N VAL A 390 22.06 6.67 -11.95
CA VAL A 390 22.05 5.89 -13.20
C VAL A 390 21.00 4.79 -13.17
N THR A 391 20.85 4.11 -12.03
CA THR A 391 19.85 3.04 -11.86
C THR A 391 18.44 3.60 -11.95
N THR A 392 18.19 4.79 -11.39
CA THR A 392 16.89 5.46 -11.47
C THR A 392 16.52 5.78 -12.92
N LEU A 393 17.48 6.29 -13.72
CA LEU A 393 17.27 6.56 -15.14
C LEU A 393 16.90 5.29 -15.92
N LYS A 394 17.72 4.24 -15.80
CA LYS A 394 17.49 2.95 -16.46
C LYS A 394 16.19 2.27 -16.00
N LEU A 395 15.85 2.41 -14.71
CA LEU A 395 14.62 1.87 -14.15
C LEU A 395 13.39 2.53 -14.75
N ARG A 396 13.41 3.85 -14.96
CA ARG A 396 12.32 4.53 -15.65
C ARG A 396 12.14 3.98 -17.07
N GLU A 397 13.22 3.85 -17.83
CA GLU A 397 13.19 3.32 -19.20
C GLU A 397 12.57 1.91 -19.23
N GLU A 398 13.05 1.00 -18.36
CA GLU A 398 12.53 -0.37 -18.26
C GLU A 398 11.06 -0.42 -17.83
N LEU A 399 10.64 0.43 -16.89
CA LEU A 399 9.24 0.49 -16.44
C LEU A 399 8.30 0.95 -17.57
N LEU A 400 8.71 1.93 -18.36
CA LEU A 400 7.93 2.40 -19.52
C LEU A 400 7.82 1.32 -20.59
N THR A 401 8.93 0.64 -20.91
CA THR A 401 8.92 -0.51 -21.84
C THR A 401 7.95 -1.59 -21.36
N ARG A 402 7.98 -1.93 -20.06
CA ARG A 402 7.06 -2.95 -19.51
C ARG A 402 5.61 -2.51 -19.49
N LEU A 403 5.35 -1.21 -19.35
CA LEU A 403 3.99 -0.67 -19.46
C LEU A 403 3.48 -0.85 -20.90
N VAL A 404 4.29 -0.54 -21.90
CA VAL A 404 3.99 -0.78 -23.32
C VAL A 404 3.76 -2.27 -23.59
N ASP A 405 4.71 -3.14 -23.21
CA ASP A 405 4.62 -4.59 -23.46
C ASP A 405 3.34 -5.20 -22.88
N ARG A 406 2.91 -4.69 -21.72
CA ARG A 406 1.77 -5.25 -20.99
C ARG A 406 0.43 -4.67 -21.38
N TYR A 407 0.37 -3.35 -21.59
CA TYR A 407 -0.90 -2.64 -21.76
C TYR A 407 -1.09 -2.07 -23.17
N GLY A 408 -0.07 -2.12 -24.02
CA GLY A 408 -0.04 -1.52 -25.35
C GLY A 408 0.45 -0.07 -25.34
N GLU A 409 0.93 0.39 -26.50
CA GLU A 409 1.42 1.76 -26.72
C GLU A 409 0.31 2.82 -26.51
N ASP A 410 -0.92 2.50 -26.90
CA ASP A 410 -2.09 3.39 -26.79
C ASP A 410 -2.78 3.31 -25.40
N SER A 411 -2.13 2.73 -24.41
CA SER A 411 -2.71 2.57 -23.07
C SER A 411 -2.89 3.91 -22.37
N GLU A 412 -4.00 4.07 -21.64
CA GLU A 412 -4.22 5.21 -20.73
C GLU A 412 -3.12 5.36 -19.67
N LYS A 413 -2.28 4.34 -19.46
CA LYS A 413 -1.13 4.42 -18.56
C LYS A 413 0.03 5.26 -19.10
N LEU A 414 0.05 5.50 -20.39
CA LEU A 414 1.09 6.23 -21.11
C LEU A 414 0.59 7.59 -21.63
N SER A 415 -0.67 7.93 -21.37
CA SER A 415 -1.27 9.20 -21.79
C SER A 415 -0.72 10.40 -21.02
N ASP A 416 -0.88 11.59 -21.62
CA ASP A 416 -0.55 12.86 -20.98
C ASP A 416 -1.42 13.10 -19.73
N GLU A 417 -2.69 12.68 -19.75
CA GLU A 417 -3.56 12.70 -18.57
C GLU A 417 -3.00 11.88 -17.41
N CYS A 418 -2.44 10.70 -17.68
CA CYS A 418 -1.77 9.89 -16.67
C CYS A 418 -0.49 10.56 -16.17
N ALA A 419 0.35 11.07 -17.07
CA ALA A 419 1.56 11.80 -16.69
C ALA A 419 1.24 13.04 -15.82
N TRP A 420 0.17 13.76 -16.14
CA TRP A 420 -0.33 14.88 -15.35
C TRP A 420 -0.80 14.42 -13.97
N MET A 421 -1.62 13.37 -13.90
CA MET A 421 -2.15 12.86 -12.63
C MET A 421 -1.01 12.38 -11.71
N ARG A 422 0.01 11.72 -12.26
CA ARG A 422 1.22 11.32 -11.52
C ARG A 422 2.00 12.51 -10.96
N ASN A 423 2.08 13.60 -11.71
CA ASN A 423 2.72 14.82 -11.24
C ASN A 423 1.89 15.50 -10.13
N ALA A 424 0.58 15.63 -10.32
CA ALA A 424 -0.32 16.27 -9.36
C ALA A 424 -0.22 15.64 -7.97
N ILE A 425 -0.27 14.30 -7.88
CA ILE A 425 -0.21 13.61 -6.60
C ILE A 425 1.12 13.75 -5.85
N VAL A 426 2.24 13.88 -6.56
CA VAL A 426 3.53 14.10 -5.93
C VAL A 426 3.57 15.50 -5.32
N TRP A 427 3.07 16.50 -6.04
CA TRP A 427 3.01 17.88 -5.55
C TRP A 427 2.04 18.05 -4.37
N ASP A 428 0.86 17.44 -4.44
CA ASP A 428 -0.10 17.46 -3.32
C ASP A 428 0.54 16.90 -2.04
N THR A 429 1.19 15.73 -2.15
CA THR A 429 1.81 15.10 -0.99
C THR A 429 3.09 15.80 -0.55
N PHE A 430 3.83 16.45 -1.46
CA PHE A 430 4.96 17.32 -1.14
C PHE A 430 4.52 18.48 -0.24
N ASP A 431 3.45 19.17 -0.62
CA ASP A 431 2.94 20.32 0.14
C ASP A 431 2.33 19.90 1.47
N LEU A 432 1.55 18.81 1.51
CA LEU A 432 0.97 18.31 2.77
C LEU A 432 2.05 17.89 3.80
N ASP A 433 3.15 17.27 3.36
CA ASP A 433 4.27 16.89 4.23
C ASP A 433 5.00 18.11 4.82
N LEU A 434 5.17 19.18 4.02
CA LEU A 434 5.89 20.39 4.44
C LEU A 434 4.98 21.36 5.23
N ASN A 435 3.69 21.43 4.91
CA ASN A 435 2.77 22.33 5.57
C ASN A 435 2.46 21.86 6.98
N GLY A 436 2.30 20.54 7.18
CA GLY A 436 1.81 19.97 8.44
C GLY A 436 0.43 20.50 8.84
N SER A 437 -0.07 20.08 10.00
CA SER A 437 -1.35 20.53 10.56
C SER A 437 -1.19 21.00 12.01
N ALA A 438 -2.01 21.97 12.43
CA ALA A 438 -1.97 22.52 13.78
C ALA A 438 -3.02 21.88 14.71
N LEU A 439 -2.64 21.75 15.99
CA LEU A 439 -3.47 21.23 17.07
C LEU A 439 -3.48 22.22 18.24
N ASP A 440 -4.62 22.34 18.91
CA ASP A 440 -4.70 22.95 20.23
C ASP A 440 -4.19 21.95 21.27
N VAL A 441 -3.00 22.22 21.78
CA VAL A 441 -2.29 21.38 22.74
C VAL A 441 -3.06 21.26 24.05
N THR A 442 -3.64 22.36 24.55
CA THR A 442 -4.38 22.35 25.81
C THR A 442 -5.67 21.55 25.69
N LYS A 443 -6.41 21.72 24.59
CA LYS A 443 -7.62 20.95 24.30
C LYS A 443 -7.31 19.46 24.17
N LEU A 444 -6.22 19.12 23.48
CA LEU A 444 -5.78 17.73 23.31
C LEU A 444 -5.32 17.09 24.63
N GLU A 445 -4.54 17.80 25.45
CA GLU A 445 -4.09 17.32 26.76
C GLU A 445 -5.27 17.10 27.71
N LYS A 446 -6.21 18.04 27.74
CA LYS A 446 -7.46 17.91 28.52
C LYS A 446 -8.24 16.68 28.07
N PHE A 447 -8.50 16.54 26.77
CA PHE A 447 -9.24 15.42 26.22
C PHE A 447 -8.54 14.07 26.50
N HIS A 448 -7.22 14.00 26.34
CA HIS A 448 -6.44 12.82 26.69
C HIS A 448 -6.61 12.40 28.15
N ASN A 449 -6.50 13.36 29.07
CA ASN A 449 -6.62 13.10 30.50
C ASN A 449 -8.03 12.60 30.88
N GLU A 450 -9.07 13.22 30.33
CA GLU A 450 -10.48 12.80 30.55
C GLU A 450 -10.71 11.37 30.07
N GLU A 451 -10.29 11.05 28.84
CA GLU A 451 -10.42 9.70 28.27
C GLU A 451 -9.59 8.66 29.05
N GLN A 452 -8.39 9.03 29.50
CA GLN A 452 -7.51 8.15 30.29
C GLN A 452 -8.11 7.87 31.67
N VAL A 453 -8.62 8.88 32.37
CA VAL A 453 -9.27 8.72 33.67
C VAL A 453 -10.50 7.82 33.54
N ARG A 454 -11.34 8.02 32.52
CA ARG A 454 -12.50 7.15 32.30
C ARG A 454 -12.11 5.71 31.99
N CYS A 455 -11.04 5.49 31.21
CA CYS A 455 -10.50 4.15 30.98
C CYS A 455 -10.06 3.47 32.29
N GLN A 456 -9.37 4.21 33.16
CA GLN A 456 -8.92 3.70 34.45
C GLN A 456 -10.10 3.34 35.36
N GLN A 457 -11.11 4.22 35.43
CA GLN A 457 -12.35 3.96 36.19
C GLN A 457 -13.07 2.72 35.70
N LEU A 458 -13.20 2.51 34.39
CA LEU A 458 -13.84 1.33 33.82
C LEU A 458 -13.09 0.05 34.19
N LEU A 459 -11.76 0.07 34.14
CA LEU A 459 -10.93 -1.07 34.54
C LEU A 459 -11.07 -1.39 36.03
N GLU A 460 -10.97 -0.37 36.88
CA GLU A 460 -11.07 -0.54 38.33
C GLU A 460 -12.48 -1.00 38.74
N TYR A 461 -13.52 -0.42 38.15
CA TYR A 461 -14.91 -0.77 38.42
C TYR A 461 -15.20 -2.23 38.09
N THR A 462 -14.86 -2.70 36.89
CA THR A 462 -15.18 -4.09 36.52
C THR A 462 -14.33 -5.13 37.26
N GLU A 463 -13.08 -4.80 37.59
CA GLU A 463 -12.22 -5.68 38.37
C GLU A 463 -12.66 -5.74 39.83
N THR A 464 -13.10 -4.62 40.43
CA THR A 464 -13.53 -4.56 41.84
C THR A 464 -14.92 -5.16 42.04
N GLU A 465 -15.89 -4.76 41.23
CA GLU A 465 -17.29 -5.16 41.43
C GLU A 465 -17.60 -6.55 40.89
N TYR A 466 -16.89 -6.97 39.82
CA TYR A 466 -17.22 -8.22 39.12
C TYR A 466 -16.03 -9.19 38.99
N GLY A 467 -14.82 -8.81 39.43
CA GLY A 467 -13.63 -9.64 39.25
C GLY A 467 -13.19 -9.81 37.78
N ILE A 468 -13.73 -9.01 36.86
CA ILE A 468 -13.46 -9.12 35.42
C ILE A 468 -12.51 -8.02 34.97
N LYS A 469 -11.34 -8.44 34.48
CA LYS A 469 -10.32 -7.55 33.96
C LYS A 469 -10.48 -7.32 32.46
N LEU A 470 -10.79 -6.08 32.04
CA LEU A 470 -11.04 -5.76 30.63
C LEU A 470 -9.77 -5.69 29.74
N ALA A 471 -8.59 -5.54 30.34
CA ALA A 471 -7.34 -5.39 29.60
C ALA A 471 -6.08 -5.78 30.38
N GLY A 472 -4.93 -5.79 29.70
CA GLY A 472 -3.63 -6.09 30.27
C GLY A 472 -3.32 -7.59 30.35
N ARG A 473 -2.14 -7.92 30.87
CA ARG A 473 -1.64 -9.30 30.92
C ARG A 473 -2.60 -10.19 31.74
N GLY A 474 -3.01 -11.32 31.16
CA GLY A 474 -3.91 -12.28 31.81
C GLY A 474 -5.41 -12.07 31.55
N SER A 475 -5.83 -10.97 30.90
CA SER A 475 -7.24 -10.67 30.64
C SER A 475 -7.89 -11.52 29.53
N ASP A 476 -7.12 -11.95 28.52
CA ASP A 476 -7.69 -12.54 27.30
C ASP A 476 -8.49 -13.83 27.55
N LYS A 477 -7.96 -14.78 28.33
CA LYS A 477 -8.66 -16.05 28.59
C LYS A 477 -9.94 -15.86 29.41
N PRO A 478 -9.94 -15.13 30.56
CA PRO A 478 -11.16 -14.82 31.29
C PRO A 478 -12.21 -14.07 30.46
N LEU A 479 -11.81 -13.08 29.68
CA LEU A 479 -12.75 -12.32 28.84
C LEU A 479 -13.39 -13.19 27.74
N ARG A 480 -12.64 -14.13 27.14
CA ARG A 480 -13.23 -15.06 26.16
C ARG A 480 -14.26 -15.96 26.81
N GLN A 481 -13.96 -16.45 28.00
CA GLN A 481 -14.89 -17.28 28.77
C GLN A 481 -16.16 -16.49 29.11
N PHE A 482 -16.02 -15.26 29.61
CA PHE A 482 -17.13 -14.36 29.87
C PHE A 482 -17.99 -14.07 28.62
N PHE A 483 -17.37 -13.80 27.47
CA PHE A 483 -18.11 -13.59 26.22
C PHE A 483 -18.87 -14.85 25.78
N LEU A 484 -18.35 -16.06 26.04
CA LEU A 484 -19.08 -17.30 25.75
C LEU A 484 -20.31 -17.45 26.66
N GLU A 485 -20.17 -17.14 27.94
CA GLU A 485 -21.28 -17.13 28.91
C GLU A 485 -22.36 -16.12 28.49
N CYS A 486 -21.94 -14.93 28.04
CA CYS A 486 -22.87 -13.94 27.51
C CYS A 486 -23.59 -14.43 26.23
N VAL A 487 -22.91 -15.15 25.35
CA VAL A 487 -23.53 -15.75 24.15
C VAL A 487 -24.55 -16.82 24.54
N GLU A 488 -24.27 -17.62 25.56
CA GLU A 488 -25.19 -18.62 26.09
C GLU A 488 -26.43 -17.97 26.73
N GLU A 489 -26.24 -16.96 27.57
CA GLU A 489 -27.35 -16.23 28.21
C GLU A 489 -28.22 -15.45 27.21
N ALA A 490 -27.60 -14.88 26.17
CA ALA A 490 -28.31 -14.20 25.10
C ALA A 490 -29.01 -15.15 24.12
N ASP A 491 -28.94 -16.47 24.32
CA ASP A 491 -29.46 -17.51 23.41
C ASP A 491 -28.91 -17.40 21.97
N LEU A 492 -27.63 -17.03 21.85
CA LEU A 492 -26.95 -16.82 20.57
C LEU A 492 -26.00 -17.99 20.19
N ILE A 493 -26.14 -19.15 20.85
CA ILE A 493 -25.31 -20.32 20.53
C ILE A 493 -25.62 -20.80 19.11
N GLY A 494 -24.58 -20.83 18.27
CA GLY A 494 -24.71 -21.22 16.87
C GLY A 494 -25.30 -20.12 15.96
N ASP A 495 -25.57 -18.93 16.51
CA ASP A 495 -25.97 -17.78 15.69
C ASP A 495 -24.83 -17.38 14.76
N SER A 496 -25.12 -17.36 13.46
CA SER A 496 -24.18 -17.03 12.39
C SER A 496 -23.52 -15.65 12.51
N ARG A 497 -24.08 -14.75 13.31
CA ARG A 497 -23.60 -13.38 13.54
C ARG A 497 -22.53 -13.32 14.61
N VAL A 498 -22.43 -14.32 15.48
CA VAL A 498 -21.36 -14.42 16.49
C VAL A 498 -20.03 -14.68 15.79
N GLN A 499 -19.07 -13.79 16.05
CA GLN A 499 -17.77 -13.85 15.40
C GLN A 499 -16.75 -14.67 16.17
N TYR A 500 -15.95 -15.42 15.42
CA TYR A 500 -14.82 -16.20 15.91
C TYR A 500 -13.55 -15.76 15.19
N THR A 501 -12.44 -15.83 15.90
CA THR A 501 -11.11 -15.53 15.39
C THR A 501 -10.71 -16.50 14.27
N ASP A 502 -10.19 -16.00 13.16
CA ASP A 502 -9.92 -16.82 11.95
C ASP A 502 -8.94 -17.98 12.21
N LYS A 503 -7.89 -17.73 13.00
CA LYS A 503 -6.79 -18.67 13.23
C LYS A 503 -7.07 -19.67 14.34
N THR A 504 -7.51 -19.20 15.49
CA THR A 504 -7.68 -20.04 16.69
C THR A 504 -9.11 -20.52 16.89
N LYS A 505 -10.07 -20.00 16.11
CA LYS A 505 -11.50 -20.31 16.20
C LYS A 505 -12.11 -20.07 17.58
N ASN A 506 -11.43 -19.28 18.42
CA ASN A 506 -11.97 -18.80 19.68
C ASN A 506 -12.97 -17.66 19.42
N ILE A 507 -13.94 -17.47 20.31
CA ILE A 507 -14.84 -16.30 20.26
C ILE A 507 -14.04 -15.00 20.15
N SER A 508 -14.48 -14.11 19.28
CA SER A 508 -13.86 -12.79 19.11
C SER A 508 -14.27 -11.87 20.26
N ILE A 509 -13.30 -11.22 20.91
CA ILE A 509 -13.55 -10.19 21.93
C ILE A 509 -13.48 -8.82 21.25
N GLY A 510 -14.40 -8.59 20.32
CA GLY A 510 -14.46 -7.39 19.47
C GLY A 510 -15.74 -6.59 19.68
N VAL A 511 -15.76 -5.36 19.16
CA VAL A 511 -16.92 -4.47 19.23
C VAL A 511 -18.13 -5.07 18.53
N GLU A 512 -17.95 -5.86 17.46
CA GLU A 512 -19.06 -6.50 16.75
C GLU A 512 -19.83 -7.50 17.63
N ASN A 513 -19.13 -8.38 18.33
CA ASN A 513 -19.77 -9.28 19.30
C ASN A 513 -20.37 -8.51 20.47
N ALA A 514 -19.70 -7.46 20.96
CA ALA A 514 -20.24 -6.63 22.04
C ALA A 514 -21.56 -5.94 21.65
N ASN A 515 -21.65 -5.40 20.43
CA ASN A 515 -22.87 -4.79 19.89
C ASN A 515 -24.02 -5.80 19.80
N LEU A 516 -23.73 -7.01 19.30
CA LEU A 516 -24.71 -8.09 19.22
C LEU A 516 -25.18 -8.50 20.62
N LEU A 517 -24.26 -8.74 21.55
CA LEU A 517 -24.57 -9.15 22.92
C LEU A 517 -25.39 -8.09 23.66
N LYS A 518 -25.02 -6.81 23.55
CA LYS A 518 -25.73 -5.69 24.19
C LYS A 518 -27.20 -5.61 23.78
N LYS A 519 -27.54 -6.13 22.60
CA LYS A 519 -28.91 -6.13 22.08
C LYS A 519 -29.78 -7.26 22.65
N HIS A 520 -29.16 -8.41 22.96
CA HIS A 520 -29.86 -9.66 23.30
C HIS A 520 -29.71 -10.06 24.78
N LEU A 521 -28.70 -9.53 25.48
CA LEU A 521 -28.55 -9.77 26.91
C LEU A 521 -29.68 -9.10 27.70
N PRO A 522 -30.24 -9.79 28.72
CA PRO A 522 -31.18 -9.18 29.64
C PRO A 522 -30.50 -8.11 30.50
N GLU A 523 -31.30 -7.24 31.12
CA GLU A 523 -30.78 -6.30 32.12
C GLU A 523 -30.11 -7.06 33.27
N GLY A 524 -28.86 -6.71 33.55
CA GLY A 524 -28.07 -7.38 34.58
C GLY A 524 -26.58 -7.23 34.39
N ILE A 525 -25.83 -7.97 35.20
CA ILE A 525 -24.38 -7.86 35.33
C ILE A 525 -23.65 -8.08 34.00
N HIS A 526 -24.08 -9.06 33.20
CA HIS A 526 -23.43 -9.35 31.92
C HIS A 526 -23.60 -8.20 30.92
N LEU A 527 -24.79 -7.61 30.83
CA LEU A 527 -25.04 -6.42 29.99
C LEU A 527 -24.21 -5.22 30.45
N ASP A 528 -24.10 -5.00 31.76
CA ASP A 528 -23.29 -3.92 32.33
C ASP A 528 -21.81 -4.08 31.99
N ILE A 529 -21.26 -5.28 32.15
CA ILE A 529 -19.85 -5.56 31.84
C ILE A 529 -19.58 -5.47 30.34
N VAL A 530 -20.46 -6.00 29.48
CA VAL A 530 -20.32 -5.87 28.01
C VAL A 530 -20.37 -4.40 27.59
N SER A 531 -21.26 -3.60 28.19
CA SER A 531 -21.35 -2.16 27.93
C SER A 531 -20.10 -1.41 28.36
N ASN A 532 -19.57 -1.71 29.56
CA ASN A 532 -18.31 -1.14 30.05
C ASN A 532 -17.11 -1.57 29.21
N PHE A 533 -17.09 -2.82 28.72
CA PHE A 533 -16.06 -3.31 27.80
C PHE A 533 -16.07 -2.55 26.49
N GLN A 534 -17.25 -2.33 25.89
CA GLN A 534 -17.39 -1.56 24.66
C GLN A 534 -16.88 -0.13 24.85
N GLU A 535 -17.36 0.56 25.88
CA GLU A 535 -16.92 1.92 26.20
C GLU A 535 -15.40 1.97 26.42
N TYR A 536 -14.84 1.01 27.18
CA TYR A 536 -13.40 0.91 27.39
C TYR A 536 -12.64 0.72 26.07
N LYS A 537 -13.10 -0.13 25.16
CA LYS A 537 -12.43 -0.37 23.87
C LYS A 537 -12.42 0.86 22.98
N GLU A 538 -13.52 1.61 22.92
CA GLU A 538 -13.62 2.83 22.14
C GLU A 538 -12.68 3.91 22.69
N ARG A 539 -12.72 4.17 24.00
CA ARG A 539 -11.90 5.19 24.66
C ARG A 539 -10.42 4.82 24.73
N SER A 540 -10.09 3.57 25.06
CA SER A 540 -8.69 3.12 25.11
C SER A 540 -8.03 3.15 23.74
N LYS A 541 -8.80 2.99 22.64
CA LYS A 541 -8.31 3.20 21.29
C LYS A 541 -7.97 4.67 21.04
N ILE A 542 -8.84 5.61 21.43
CA ILE A 542 -8.59 7.06 21.37
C ILE A 542 -7.28 7.40 22.08
N VAL A 543 -7.11 6.93 23.32
CA VAL A 543 -5.94 7.18 24.15
C VAL A 543 -4.67 6.60 23.53
N ASN A 544 -4.64 5.28 23.30
CA ASN A 544 -3.40 4.58 22.95
C ASN A 544 -2.98 4.74 21.49
N THR A 545 -3.96 4.91 20.59
CA THR A 545 -3.70 4.95 19.14
C THR A 545 -3.47 6.38 18.65
N TYR A 546 -4.08 7.37 19.29
CA TYR A 546 -4.11 8.72 18.75
C TYR A 546 -3.57 9.76 19.74
N THR A 547 -4.23 10.02 20.87
CA THR A 547 -3.87 11.18 21.71
C THR A 547 -2.49 11.01 22.35
N LYS A 548 -2.17 9.83 22.88
CA LYS A 548 -0.86 9.57 23.50
C LYS A 548 0.28 9.68 22.46
N PRO A 549 0.24 9.01 21.29
CA PRO A 549 1.25 9.23 20.25
C PRO A 549 1.38 10.70 19.84
N LEU A 550 0.29 11.44 19.70
CA LEU A 550 0.32 12.86 19.34
C LEU A 550 1.01 13.74 20.39
N LEU A 551 0.82 13.43 21.68
CA LEU A 551 1.36 14.22 22.79
C LEU A 551 2.80 13.84 23.15
N SER A 552 3.13 12.55 23.14
CA SER A 552 4.36 12.05 23.78
C SER A 552 5.38 11.43 22.81
N ASN A 553 5.03 11.10 21.57
CA ASN A 553 5.96 10.49 20.62
C ASN A 553 6.53 11.57 19.68
N PRO A 554 7.80 11.97 19.81
CA PRO A 554 8.35 13.05 18.98
C PRO A 554 8.30 12.73 17.48
N ARG A 555 8.37 11.45 17.08
CA ARG A 555 8.37 11.04 15.66
C ARG A 555 6.97 11.05 15.04
N GLN A 556 5.92 10.92 15.86
CA GLN A 556 4.52 10.79 15.41
C GLN A 556 3.62 11.94 15.90
N GLY A 557 4.10 12.78 16.81
CA GLY A 557 3.30 13.78 17.49
C GLY A 557 3.74 15.21 17.21
N ILE A 558 3.49 16.09 18.17
CA ILE A 558 3.78 17.52 18.08
C ILE A 558 5.30 17.73 18.02
N VAL A 559 5.75 18.36 16.94
CA VAL A 559 7.15 18.64 16.62
C VAL A 559 7.54 20.05 17.03
N ILE A 560 6.64 21.02 16.82
CA ILE A 560 6.87 22.44 17.14
C ILE A 560 5.75 22.91 18.05
N ARG A 561 6.07 23.58 19.16
CA ARG A 561 5.09 24.18 20.08
C ARG A 561 5.26 25.70 20.09
N ASN A 562 4.17 26.43 19.85
CA ASN A 562 4.11 27.89 19.99
C ASN A 562 2.87 28.27 20.80
N GLY A 563 3.06 28.51 22.10
CA GLY A 563 1.94 28.64 23.04
C GLY A 563 1.07 27.37 23.03
N ASN A 564 -0.23 27.53 22.79
CA ASN A 564 -1.17 26.42 22.70
C ASN A 564 -1.22 25.75 21.32
N VAL A 565 -0.52 26.30 20.31
CA VAL A 565 -0.51 25.72 18.96
C VAL A 565 0.64 24.72 18.85
N GLY A 566 0.29 23.46 18.58
CA GLY A 566 1.23 22.37 18.33
C GLY A 566 1.20 21.94 16.87
N MET A 567 2.34 21.97 16.18
CA MET A 567 2.45 21.53 14.79
C MET A 567 2.81 20.05 14.72
N VAL A 568 2.04 19.29 13.94
CA VAL A 568 2.34 17.90 13.56
C VAL A 568 2.62 17.82 12.07
N PHE A 569 3.55 16.94 11.68
CA PHE A 569 3.94 16.75 10.28
C PHE A 569 3.72 15.30 9.89
N PRO A 570 2.53 14.93 9.41
CA PRO A 570 2.27 13.59 8.91
C PRO A 570 3.09 13.31 7.65
N SER A 571 3.44 12.05 7.44
CA SER A 571 4.04 11.57 6.19
C SER A 571 2.95 11.12 5.23
N TRP A 572 2.89 11.75 4.07
CA TRP A 572 1.95 11.47 3.01
C TRP A 572 2.62 10.65 1.92
N TYR A 573 1.97 9.59 1.46
CA TYR A 573 2.48 8.76 0.38
C TYR A 573 1.56 8.92 -0.84
N PRO A 574 2.13 9.26 -2.03
CA PRO A 574 1.35 9.49 -3.24
C PRO A 574 0.63 8.23 -3.73
N ILE A 575 1.13 7.06 -3.36
CA ILE A 575 0.50 5.75 -3.60
C ILE A 575 0.25 5.01 -2.27
N PRO A 576 -0.71 4.07 -2.21
CA PRO A 576 -0.92 3.21 -1.05
C PRO A 576 0.38 2.48 -0.65
N SER A 577 0.82 2.68 0.58
CA SER A 577 2.07 2.09 1.07
C SER A 577 1.85 0.62 1.49
N TYR A 578 2.28 -0.31 0.64
CA TYR A 578 2.51 -1.71 1.04
C TYR A 578 3.87 -1.82 1.76
N PHE A 579 3.80 -1.91 3.10
CA PHE A 579 4.85 -2.34 4.04
C PHE A 579 6.19 -1.57 4.17
N GLU A 580 6.52 -1.27 5.43
CA GLU A 580 7.85 -1.34 6.10
C GLU A 580 9.11 -1.03 5.26
N ARG A 581 9.48 0.25 5.16
CA ARG A 581 10.91 0.59 5.12
C ARG A 581 11.44 0.55 6.56
N GLY A 582 12.17 -0.51 6.90
CA GLY A 582 13.12 -0.53 8.01
C GLY A 582 12.56 -0.52 9.44
N GLY A 583 12.62 -1.68 10.10
CA GLY A 583 13.04 -1.77 11.51
C GLY A 583 12.07 -1.40 12.64
N SER A 584 10.85 -0.90 12.40
CA SER A 584 9.88 -0.69 13.49
C SER A 584 8.55 -1.39 13.24
N SER A 585 8.02 -2.03 14.28
CA SER A 585 6.73 -2.72 14.32
C SER A 585 5.51 -1.79 14.13
N ASP A 586 5.73 -0.48 13.94
CA ASP A 586 4.69 0.53 13.79
C ASP A 586 4.23 0.71 12.33
N ASP A 587 4.93 0.11 11.37
CA ASP A 587 4.68 0.25 9.92
C ASP A 587 3.67 -0.78 9.37
N LYS A 588 2.56 -0.97 10.09
CA LYS A 588 1.43 -1.76 9.57
C LYS A 588 0.84 -1.13 8.30
N VAL A 589 0.22 -1.97 7.47
CA VAL A 589 -0.49 -1.59 6.24
C VAL A 589 -1.42 -0.42 6.53
N GLY A 590 -1.30 0.66 5.75
CA GLY A 590 -2.18 1.82 5.85
C GLY A 590 -2.58 2.27 4.45
N GLY A 591 -3.87 2.60 4.28
CA GLY A 591 -4.51 2.89 3.01
C GLY A 591 -5.19 1.65 2.39
N GLN A 592 -6.41 1.82 1.88
CA GLN A 592 -6.99 0.84 0.97
C GLN A 592 -6.18 0.85 -0.33
N THR A 593 -5.97 -0.29 -0.99
CA THR A 593 -5.14 -0.44 -2.21
C THR A 593 -5.69 0.33 -3.44
N GLN A 594 -6.67 1.20 -3.26
CA GLN A 594 -7.51 1.82 -4.28
C GLN A 594 -7.05 3.24 -4.66
N GLY A 595 -5.74 3.45 -4.86
CA GLY A 595 -5.20 4.68 -5.45
C GLY A 595 -5.28 5.96 -4.61
N ARG A 596 -5.79 5.90 -3.37
CA ARG A 596 -5.84 7.02 -2.42
C ARG A 596 -4.45 7.30 -1.83
N PHE A 597 -4.23 8.55 -1.40
CA PHE A 597 -3.12 8.87 -0.51
C PHE A 597 -3.17 8.01 0.75
N SER A 598 -2.00 7.73 1.31
CA SER A 598 -1.92 7.23 2.67
C SER A 598 -1.18 8.23 3.55
N CYS A 599 -1.77 8.52 4.72
CA CYS A 599 -1.19 9.39 5.74
C CYS A 599 -0.72 8.53 6.92
N LYS A 600 0.54 8.68 7.36
CA LYS A 600 1.11 7.97 8.51
C LYS A 600 1.98 8.87 9.37
N LYS A 601 2.28 8.44 10.60
CA LYS A 601 3.24 9.07 11.52
C LYS A 601 2.98 10.58 11.74
N PRO A 602 1.76 11.00 12.12
CA PRO A 602 0.60 10.19 12.55
C PRO A 602 -0.47 9.96 11.46
N ALA A 603 -1.39 9.01 11.68
CA ALA A 603 -2.45 8.68 10.73
C ALA A 603 -3.67 9.63 10.81
N ARG A 604 -3.45 10.94 10.60
CA ARG A 604 -4.48 12.00 10.72
C ARG A 604 -5.71 11.75 9.84
N GLN A 605 -5.53 11.13 8.67
CA GLN A 605 -6.61 10.81 7.73
C GLN A 605 -7.67 9.84 8.29
N THR A 606 -7.35 9.05 9.34
CA THR A 606 -8.26 8.04 9.90
C THR A 606 -8.65 8.33 11.35
N GLU A 607 -8.47 9.57 11.80
CA GLU A 607 -8.72 9.93 13.19
C GLU A 607 -10.22 10.21 13.47
N PRO A 608 -10.73 9.82 14.65
CA PRO A 608 -12.09 10.12 15.08
C PRO A 608 -12.40 11.62 15.10
N HIS A 609 -13.67 11.98 14.93
CA HIS A 609 -14.13 13.38 15.01
C HIS A 609 -13.69 14.09 16.30
N SER A 610 -13.75 13.40 17.44
CA SER A 610 -13.32 13.95 18.73
C SER A 610 -11.86 14.41 18.77
N ILE A 611 -11.00 13.81 17.94
CA ILE A 611 -9.59 14.22 17.82
C ILE A 611 -9.45 15.34 16.80
N ARG A 612 -10.22 15.28 15.71
CA ARG A 612 -10.30 16.39 14.74
C ARG A 612 -10.73 17.69 15.40
N ASP A 613 -11.63 17.63 16.38
CA ASP A 613 -12.07 18.78 17.17
C ASP A 613 -10.92 19.44 17.96
N CYS A 614 -9.79 18.76 18.15
CA CYS A 614 -8.57 19.35 18.73
C CYS A 614 -7.71 20.10 17.70
N SER A 615 -8.09 20.12 16.42
CA SER A 615 -7.38 20.86 15.38
C SER A 615 -7.70 22.35 15.46
N THR A 616 -6.73 23.19 15.11
CA THR A 616 -6.88 24.66 15.17
C THR A 616 -6.09 25.31 14.03
N SER A 617 -6.23 26.63 13.86
CA SER A 617 -5.42 27.39 12.91
C SER A 617 -4.02 27.64 13.48
N ARG A 618 -2.99 27.57 12.62
CA ARG A 618 -1.63 28.02 13.02
C ARG A 618 -1.54 29.54 13.14
N TRP A 619 -2.45 30.27 12.51
CA TRP A 619 -2.42 31.71 12.41
C TRP A 619 -3.20 32.35 13.56
N ARG A 620 -2.61 33.38 14.15
CA ARG A 620 -3.34 34.19 15.13
C ARG A 620 -4.50 34.91 14.44
N GLY A 621 -5.73 34.59 14.84
CA GLY A 621 -6.95 35.13 14.22
C GLY A 621 -7.33 34.47 12.89
N GLY A 622 -6.63 33.42 12.48
CA GLY A 622 -6.97 32.65 11.28
C GLY A 622 -8.06 31.62 11.57
N LYS A 623 -8.44 30.86 10.54
CA LYS A 623 -9.50 29.86 10.62
C LYS A 623 -9.05 28.55 10.00
N LEU A 624 -9.43 27.44 10.61
CA LEU A 624 -9.34 26.13 9.99
C LEU A 624 -10.70 25.80 9.36
N VAL A 625 -10.72 25.53 8.07
CA VAL A 625 -11.96 25.29 7.30
C VAL A 625 -11.85 23.98 6.55
N GLU A 626 -12.87 23.14 6.69
CA GLU A 626 -13.09 21.89 5.96
C GLU A 626 -14.01 22.17 4.77
N TYR A 627 -13.61 21.67 3.60
CA TYR A 627 -14.39 21.67 2.36
C TYR A 627 -14.57 20.22 1.95
N ASP A 628 -15.82 19.77 1.84
CA ASP A 628 -16.16 18.36 1.62
C ASP A 628 -17.08 18.20 0.39
N TYR A 629 -16.91 17.12 -0.36
CA TYR A 629 -17.83 16.84 -1.46
C TYR A 629 -19.16 16.31 -0.95
N ASN A 630 -20.26 16.90 -1.42
CA ASN A 630 -21.58 16.35 -1.14
C ASN A 630 -21.80 15.02 -1.89
N GLN A 631 -21.67 13.90 -1.19
CA GLN A 631 -22.01 12.55 -1.67
C GLN A 631 -21.25 12.11 -2.94
N ASP A 632 -19.94 12.35 -2.98
CA ASP A 632 -19.05 12.06 -4.11
C ASP A 632 -19.23 10.64 -4.72
N HIS A 633 -19.29 9.56 -3.92
CA HIS A 633 -19.38 8.19 -4.45
C HIS A 633 -20.70 7.93 -5.17
N LEU A 634 -21.81 8.52 -4.71
CA LEU A 634 -23.12 8.33 -5.35
C LEU A 634 -23.25 9.19 -6.61
N ARG A 635 -22.64 10.38 -6.62
CA ARG A 635 -22.48 11.18 -7.85
C ARG A 635 -21.62 10.44 -8.87
N MET A 636 -20.49 9.89 -8.45
CA MET A 636 -19.63 9.07 -9.31
C MET A 636 -20.36 7.82 -9.84
N ALA A 637 -21.15 7.15 -8.99
CA ALA A 637 -22.00 6.04 -9.40
C ALA A 637 -22.99 6.45 -10.50
N ALA A 638 -23.65 7.61 -10.36
CA ALA A 638 -24.53 8.16 -11.37
C ALA A 638 -23.79 8.45 -12.69
N LEU A 639 -22.66 9.18 -12.62
CA LEU A 639 -21.84 9.56 -13.77
C LEU A 639 -21.39 8.34 -14.58
N LEU A 640 -20.78 7.34 -13.92
CA LEU A 640 -20.16 6.22 -14.62
C LEU A 640 -21.17 5.20 -15.14
N SER A 641 -22.30 5.02 -14.44
CA SER A 641 -23.35 4.10 -14.88
C SER A 641 -24.30 4.73 -15.91
N GLY A 642 -24.60 6.02 -15.78
CA GLY A 642 -25.69 6.71 -16.49
C GLY A 642 -27.07 6.21 -16.11
N ASP A 643 -27.25 5.64 -14.91
CA ASP A 643 -28.55 5.18 -14.45
C ASP A 643 -29.54 6.35 -14.36
N PRO A 644 -30.64 6.37 -15.13
CA PRO A 644 -31.48 7.57 -15.24
C PRO A 644 -32.05 8.06 -13.91
N PRO A 645 -32.58 7.20 -13.01
CA PRO A 645 -33.02 7.64 -11.69
C PRO A 645 -31.91 8.25 -10.82
N LEU A 646 -30.67 7.74 -10.88
CA LEU A 646 -29.55 8.36 -10.16
C LEU A 646 -29.16 9.71 -10.76
N MET A 647 -29.13 9.81 -12.09
CA MET A 647 -28.81 11.05 -12.81
C MET A 647 -29.83 12.15 -12.50
N GLU A 648 -31.12 11.82 -12.52
CA GLU A 648 -32.22 12.77 -12.27
C GLU A 648 -32.13 13.40 -10.88
N ILE A 649 -31.78 12.61 -9.85
CA ILE A 649 -31.66 13.09 -8.46
C ILE A 649 -30.63 14.21 -8.34
N TYR A 650 -29.50 14.09 -9.05
CA TYR A 650 -28.43 15.09 -8.96
C TYR A 650 -28.62 16.27 -9.92
N GLN A 651 -29.46 16.15 -10.94
CA GLN A 651 -29.79 17.25 -11.84
C GLN A 651 -30.83 18.22 -11.26
N LYS A 652 -31.58 17.82 -10.23
CA LYS A 652 -32.59 18.65 -9.57
C LYS A 652 -32.10 19.18 -8.24
N GLU A 653 -32.24 20.47 -8.04
CA GLU A 653 -31.84 21.12 -6.79
C GLU A 653 -32.71 20.65 -5.61
N GLY A 654 -32.08 20.34 -4.48
CA GLY A 654 -32.76 19.99 -3.22
C GLY A 654 -33.28 18.56 -3.10
N GLU A 655 -33.11 17.70 -4.12
CA GLU A 655 -33.46 16.28 -3.99
C GLU A 655 -32.45 15.51 -3.11
N SER A 656 -32.97 14.56 -2.32
CA SER A 656 -32.14 13.70 -1.46
C SER A 656 -32.27 12.24 -1.88
N VAL A 657 -31.15 11.67 -2.35
CA VAL A 657 -31.06 10.24 -2.66
C VAL A 657 -31.46 9.36 -1.48
N HIS A 658 -31.13 9.76 -0.25
CA HIS A 658 -31.46 8.99 0.96
C HIS A 658 -32.96 9.02 1.27
N LEU A 659 -33.63 10.17 1.09
CA LEU A 659 -35.08 10.25 1.24
C LEU A 659 -35.81 9.50 0.13
N LYS A 660 -35.27 9.49 -1.09
CA LYS A 660 -35.82 8.68 -2.18
C LYS A 660 -35.74 7.19 -1.87
N THR A 661 -34.58 6.72 -1.41
CA THR A 661 -34.40 5.35 -0.93
C THR A 661 -35.35 5.02 0.21
N ALA A 662 -35.55 5.94 1.15
CA ALA A 662 -36.50 5.74 2.25
C ALA A 662 -37.95 5.58 1.77
N ALA A 663 -38.37 6.35 0.77
CA ALA A 663 -39.71 6.21 0.17
C ALA A 663 -39.91 4.85 -0.50
N ASP A 664 -38.86 4.31 -1.13
CA ASP A 664 -38.92 3.01 -1.81
C ASP A 664 -38.81 1.81 -0.83
N VAL A 665 -37.99 1.93 0.23
CA VAL A 665 -37.71 0.83 1.18
C VAL A 665 -38.69 0.80 2.36
N PHE A 666 -39.18 1.96 2.81
CA PHE A 666 -40.09 2.11 3.93
C PHE A 666 -41.37 2.86 3.53
N PRO A 667 -42.13 2.39 2.51
CA PRO A 667 -43.28 3.12 1.97
C PRO A 667 -44.35 3.41 3.03
N ASP A 668 -44.54 2.50 3.99
CA ASP A 668 -45.55 2.64 5.06
C ASP A 668 -45.15 3.64 6.16
N LEU A 669 -43.85 3.94 6.29
CA LEU A 669 -43.33 4.90 7.28
C LEU A 669 -42.99 6.26 6.66
N PHE A 670 -42.84 6.32 5.35
CA PHE A 670 -42.32 7.49 4.66
C PHE A 670 -43.24 8.71 4.81
N CYS A 671 -42.65 9.86 5.12
CA CYS A 671 -43.34 11.14 5.26
C CYS A 671 -42.37 12.30 4.96
N SER A 672 -42.89 13.53 4.85
CA SER A 672 -42.06 14.72 4.58
C SER A 672 -40.98 14.96 5.64
N ASP A 673 -41.24 14.60 6.91
CA ASP A 673 -40.31 14.76 8.03
C ASP A 673 -39.58 13.45 8.43
N PHE A 674 -39.43 12.51 7.49
CA PHE A 674 -38.93 11.15 7.77
C PHE A 674 -37.60 11.15 8.54
N LYS A 675 -36.63 11.98 8.14
CA LYS A 675 -35.32 12.08 8.80
C LYS A 675 -35.42 12.42 10.29
N LYS A 676 -36.39 13.25 10.68
CA LYS A 676 -36.60 13.69 12.06
C LYS A 676 -37.39 12.65 12.86
N LYS A 677 -38.40 12.02 12.25
CA LYS A 677 -39.31 11.08 12.91
C LYS A 677 -38.73 9.66 13.03
N TYR A 678 -37.92 9.26 12.05
CA TYR A 678 -37.35 7.92 11.92
C TYR A 678 -35.83 8.00 11.63
N PRO A 679 -35.04 8.56 12.56
CA PRO A 679 -33.61 8.82 12.33
C PRO A 679 -32.81 7.53 12.13
N LYS A 680 -33.19 6.42 12.77
CA LYS A 680 -32.48 5.14 12.65
C LYS A 680 -32.73 4.50 11.28
N GLU A 681 -33.96 4.54 10.80
CA GLU A 681 -34.36 4.07 9.48
C GLU A 681 -33.75 4.93 8.37
N TYR A 682 -33.65 6.25 8.59
CA TYR A 682 -32.92 7.15 7.70
C TYR A 682 -31.42 6.78 7.63
N THR A 683 -30.78 6.52 8.76
CA THR A 683 -29.39 6.02 8.80
C THR A 683 -29.27 4.68 8.07
N ALA A 684 -30.22 3.75 8.24
CA ALA A 684 -30.24 2.50 7.51
C ALA A 684 -30.34 2.69 5.98
N CYS A 685 -31.13 3.67 5.50
CA CYS A 685 -31.20 4.03 4.07
C CYS A 685 -29.88 4.62 3.56
N LYS A 686 -29.19 5.43 4.37
CA LYS A 686 -27.85 5.93 4.05
C LYS A 686 -26.86 4.77 3.92
N SER A 687 -26.81 3.88 4.92
CA SER A 687 -25.95 2.70 4.90
C SER A 687 -26.27 1.77 3.73
N LEU A 688 -27.56 1.62 3.36
CA LEU A 688 -27.97 0.85 2.18
C LEU A 688 -27.34 1.43 0.91
N ASN A 689 -27.53 2.71 0.62
CA ASN A 689 -27.01 3.34 -0.61
C ASN A 689 -25.50 3.09 -0.80
N PHE A 690 -24.69 3.28 0.24
CA PHE A 690 -23.25 2.98 0.19
C PHE A 690 -22.96 1.49 0.03
N LEU A 691 -23.70 0.63 0.75
CA LEU A 691 -23.51 -0.81 0.66
C LEU A 691 -23.77 -1.35 -0.76
N VAL A 692 -24.84 -0.90 -1.43
CA VAL A 692 -25.21 -1.43 -2.75
C VAL A 692 -24.20 -1.03 -3.83
N ILE A 693 -23.72 0.21 -3.81
CA ILE A 693 -22.72 0.66 -4.78
C ILE A 693 -21.40 -0.13 -4.64
N PHE A 694 -21.10 -0.60 -3.43
CA PHE A 694 -19.95 -1.45 -3.08
C PHE A 694 -20.25 -2.96 -3.14
N LYS A 695 -21.38 -3.37 -3.72
CA LYS A 695 -21.81 -4.76 -3.92
C LYS A 695 -21.93 -5.58 -2.62
N GLY A 696 -22.20 -4.93 -1.49
CA GLY A 696 -22.42 -5.64 -0.23
C GLY A 696 -23.74 -6.43 -0.21
N GLY A 697 -23.69 -7.61 0.40
CA GLY A 697 -24.85 -8.51 0.51
C GLY A 697 -25.73 -8.25 1.75
N PRO A 698 -26.84 -8.99 1.90
CA PRO A 698 -27.81 -8.80 2.99
C PRO A 698 -27.21 -8.94 4.40
N GLU A 699 -26.28 -9.89 4.59
CA GLU A 699 -25.59 -10.10 5.87
C GLU A 699 -24.68 -8.92 6.22
N ALA A 700 -23.99 -8.36 5.23
CA ALA A 700 -23.18 -7.17 5.39
C ALA A 700 -24.07 -5.97 5.71
N PHE A 701 -25.22 -5.83 5.04
CA PHE A 701 -26.19 -4.78 5.33
C PHE A 701 -26.66 -4.84 6.79
N GLN A 702 -27.08 -6.04 7.23
CA GLN A 702 -27.55 -6.27 8.60
C GLN A 702 -26.48 -5.88 9.63
N LYS A 703 -25.23 -6.27 9.41
CA LYS A 703 -24.10 -5.93 10.29
C LYS A 703 -23.84 -4.43 10.35
N VAL A 704 -23.79 -3.76 9.20
CA VAL A 704 -23.55 -2.31 9.11
C VAL A 704 -24.67 -1.54 9.82
N VAL A 705 -25.94 -1.88 9.59
CA VAL A 705 -27.07 -1.18 10.22
C VAL A 705 -27.12 -1.45 11.73
N LEU A 706 -26.78 -2.65 12.18
CA LEU A 706 -26.67 -2.95 13.61
C LEU A 706 -25.59 -2.08 14.27
N GLY A 707 -24.44 -1.91 13.60
CA GLY A 707 -23.35 -1.05 14.09
C GLY A 707 -23.69 0.44 14.07
N ASP A 708 -24.20 0.95 12.95
CA ASP A 708 -24.38 2.40 12.72
C ASP A 708 -25.68 2.94 13.36
N ALA A 709 -26.77 2.18 13.27
CA ALA A 709 -28.09 2.63 13.70
C ALA A 709 -28.56 1.94 15.00
N GLY A 710 -27.87 0.88 15.45
CA GLY A 710 -28.33 0.05 16.57
C GLY A 710 -29.64 -0.68 16.25
N VAL A 711 -29.93 -0.91 14.96
CA VAL A 711 -31.15 -1.57 14.49
C VAL A 711 -30.80 -2.94 13.96
N GLU A 712 -31.48 -3.94 14.49
CA GLU A 712 -31.40 -5.30 13.98
C GLU A 712 -32.47 -5.49 12.91
N LEU A 713 -32.03 -5.68 11.67
CA LEU A 713 -32.91 -5.91 10.55
C LEU A 713 -33.01 -7.41 10.26
N GLU A 714 -34.19 -7.88 9.90
CA GLU A 714 -34.38 -9.25 9.40
C GLU A 714 -33.59 -9.46 8.09
N LEU A 715 -32.94 -10.61 7.94
CA LEU A 715 -32.15 -10.90 6.72
C LEU A 715 -33.03 -10.86 5.45
N SER A 716 -34.28 -11.30 5.58
CA SER A 716 -35.29 -11.23 4.50
C SER A 716 -35.63 -9.78 4.13
N PHE A 717 -35.67 -8.87 5.11
CA PHE A 717 -35.84 -7.44 4.87
C PHE A 717 -34.62 -6.86 4.16
N CYS A 718 -33.40 -7.17 4.64
CA CYS A 718 -32.16 -6.73 4.01
C CYS A 718 -32.10 -7.14 2.53
N GLN A 719 -32.44 -8.40 2.23
CA GLN A 719 -32.50 -8.88 0.85
C GLN A 719 -33.55 -8.15 0.02
N ARG A 720 -34.74 -7.88 0.60
CA ARG A 720 -35.79 -7.10 -0.07
C ARG A 720 -35.31 -5.68 -0.38
N ALA A 721 -34.71 -5.00 0.58
CA ALA A 721 -34.24 -3.62 0.44
C ALA A 721 -33.18 -3.50 -0.68
N ILE A 722 -32.23 -4.44 -0.72
CA ILE A 722 -31.24 -4.54 -1.80
C ILE A 722 -31.93 -4.79 -3.16
N ASN A 723 -32.91 -5.69 -3.22
CA ASN A 723 -33.64 -5.98 -4.46
C ASN A 723 -34.46 -4.77 -4.94
N VAL A 724 -35.13 -4.05 -4.04
CA VAL A 724 -35.87 -2.82 -4.35
C VAL A 724 -34.93 -1.79 -4.96
N TRP A 725 -33.75 -1.59 -4.36
CA TRP A 725 -32.75 -0.66 -4.88
C TRP A 725 -32.30 -1.05 -6.30
N TYR A 726 -31.93 -2.31 -6.54
CA TYR A 726 -31.52 -2.75 -7.88
C TYR A 726 -32.65 -2.74 -8.92
N ASN A 727 -33.89 -2.99 -8.51
CA ASN A 727 -35.05 -2.88 -9.40
C ASN A 727 -35.32 -1.43 -9.80
N LYS A 728 -34.99 -0.47 -8.93
CA LYS A 728 -35.05 0.95 -9.22
C LYS A 728 -33.90 1.40 -10.12
N HIS A 729 -32.73 0.78 -9.98
CA HIS A 729 -31.49 1.14 -10.67
C HIS A 729 -30.95 -0.01 -11.57
N PRO A 730 -31.72 -0.46 -12.58
CA PRO A 730 -31.34 -1.62 -13.41
C PRO A 730 -30.11 -1.35 -14.27
N VAL A 731 -29.94 -0.13 -14.77
CA VAL A 731 -28.79 0.25 -15.62
C VAL A 731 -27.51 0.24 -14.79
N TYR A 732 -27.58 0.69 -13.54
CA TYR A 732 -26.46 0.59 -12.60
C TYR A 732 -26.07 -0.87 -12.33
N LYS A 733 -27.05 -1.75 -12.12
CA LYS A 733 -26.79 -3.19 -11.93
C LYS A 733 -26.05 -3.80 -13.11
N GLU A 734 -26.54 -3.55 -14.32
CA GLU A 734 -25.91 -4.04 -15.55
C GLU A 734 -24.48 -3.48 -15.72
N TRP A 735 -24.26 -2.23 -15.34
CA TRP A 735 -22.92 -1.63 -15.34
C TRP A 735 -21.96 -2.36 -14.38
N GLN A 736 -22.37 -2.64 -13.13
CA GLN A 736 -21.56 -3.43 -12.20
C GLN A 736 -21.25 -4.83 -12.74
N ASP A 737 -22.25 -5.50 -13.30
CA ASP A 737 -22.09 -6.85 -13.84
C ASP A 737 -21.11 -6.86 -15.03
N ARG A 738 -21.13 -5.83 -15.89
CA ARG A 738 -20.14 -5.62 -16.96
C ARG A 738 -18.73 -5.37 -16.43
N LEU A 739 -18.57 -4.62 -15.34
CA LEU A 739 -17.25 -4.39 -14.72
C LEU A 739 -16.64 -5.69 -14.20
N ILE A 740 -17.44 -6.53 -13.55
CA ILE A 740 -17.00 -7.83 -13.04
C ILE A 740 -16.62 -8.76 -14.18
N ASP A 741 -17.41 -8.78 -15.27
CA ASP A 741 -17.09 -9.56 -16.47
C ASP A 741 -15.79 -9.07 -17.14
N LEU A 742 -15.61 -7.76 -17.28
CA LEU A 742 -14.38 -7.17 -17.82
C LEU A 742 -13.16 -7.54 -16.97
N ALA A 743 -13.25 -7.36 -15.64
CA ALA A 743 -12.20 -7.74 -14.71
C ALA A 743 -11.89 -9.25 -14.76
N SER A 744 -12.91 -10.10 -14.93
CA SER A 744 -12.75 -11.55 -15.10
C SER A 744 -11.96 -11.89 -16.37
N LYS A 745 -12.23 -11.20 -17.48
CA LYS A 745 -11.60 -11.44 -18.79
C LYS A 745 -10.12 -11.05 -18.83
N GLN A 746 -9.77 -9.88 -18.31
CA GLN A 746 -8.40 -9.34 -18.44
C GLN A 746 -7.59 -9.35 -17.12
N GLY A 747 -8.26 -9.50 -15.98
CA GLY A 747 -7.65 -9.60 -14.64
C GLY A 747 -7.43 -8.27 -13.93
N TYR A 748 -7.75 -7.14 -14.57
CA TYR A 748 -7.57 -5.80 -14.04
C TYR A 748 -8.61 -4.81 -14.60
N LEU A 749 -8.70 -3.63 -14.01
CA LEU A 749 -9.42 -2.46 -14.54
C LEU A 749 -8.48 -1.25 -14.63
N VAL A 750 -8.70 -0.37 -15.59
CA VAL A 750 -7.92 0.86 -15.82
C VAL A 750 -8.88 2.05 -15.98
N LEU A 751 -8.55 3.17 -15.34
CA LEU A 751 -9.24 4.45 -15.47
C LEU A 751 -8.62 5.26 -16.63
N PRO A 752 -9.35 6.24 -17.20
CA PRO A 752 -8.79 7.14 -18.23
C PRO A 752 -7.62 8.00 -17.71
N THR A 753 -7.42 8.08 -16.40
CA THR A 753 -6.23 8.69 -15.77
C THR A 753 -5.02 7.75 -15.71
N GLY A 754 -5.12 6.52 -16.23
CA GLY A 754 -4.08 5.48 -16.21
C GLY A 754 -4.02 4.64 -14.93
N TRP A 755 -4.70 5.04 -13.85
CA TRP A 755 -4.75 4.26 -12.61
C TRP A 755 -5.42 2.92 -12.84
N SER A 756 -4.90 1.87 -12.21
CA SER A 756 -5.45 0.52 -12.39
C SER A 756 -5.51 -0.28 -11.11
N ARG A 757 -6.32 -1.33 -11.14
CA ARG A 757 -6.38 -2.35 -10.10
C ARG A 757 -6.43 -3.75 -10.69
N THR A 758 -5.57 -4.63 -10.17
CA THR A 758 -5.43 -6.05 -10.48
C THR A 758 -6.11 -6.88 -9.38
N PHE A 759 -6.90 -7.88 -9.79
CA PHE A 759 -7.71 -8.70 -8.89
C PHE A 759 -7.31 -10.19 -8.98
N GLY A 760 -7.36 -10.74 -10.19
CA GLY A 760 -7.10 -12.14 -10.51
C GLY A 760 -7.69 -12.47 -11.87
N LEU A 761 -7.20 -13.51 -12.55
CA LEU A 761 -7.65 -13.85 -13.90
C LEU A 761 -8.76 -14.91 -13.89
N GLY A 762 -9.79 -14.70 -14.71
CA GLY A 762 -10.93 -15.61 -14.86
C GLY A 762 -11.95 -15.54 -13.72
N PRO A 763 -13.10 -16.21 -13.86
CA PRO A 763 -14.21 -16.10 -12.91
C PRO A 763 -13.83 -16.47 -11.47
N SER A 764 -13.06 -17.54 -11.30
CA SER A 764 -12.57 -17.96 -9.99
C SER A 764 -11.54 -16.98 -9.41
N GLY A 765 -10.74 -16.32 -10.25
CA GLY A 765 -9.74 -15.35 -9.82
C GLY A 765 -10.38 -14.06 -9.27
N VAL A 766 -11.51 -13.64 -9.83
CA VAL A 766 -12.21 -12.40 -9.42
C VAL A 766 -13.31 -12.61 -8.39
N ALA A 767 -13.78 -13.84 -8.16
CA ALA A 767 -14.90 -14.11 -7.25
C ALA A 767 -14.70 -13.49 -5.85
N SER A 768 -13.49 -13.61 -5.29
CA SER A 768 -13.10 -13.03 -4.00
C SER A 768 -12.94 -11.51 -4.01
N TYR A 769 -13.01 -10.87 -5.18
CA TYR A 769 -12.75 -9.45 -5.41
C TYR A 769 -13.97 -8.69 -5.93
N THR A 770 -15.14 -9.32 -6.02
CA THR A 770 -16.36 -8.71 -6.59
C THR A 770 -16.67 -7.33 -5.97
N ASN A 771 -16.61 -7.21 -4.64
CA ASN A 771 -16.80 -5.93 -3.95
C ASN A 771 -15.67 -4.96 -4.26
N GLU A 772 -14.41 -5.44 -4.29
CA GLU A 772 -13.24 -4.59 -4.56
C GLU A 772 -13.26 -4.02 -5.99
N ILE A 773 -13.74 -4.79 -6.96
CA ILE A 773 -13.94 -4.36 -8.36
C ILE A 773 -14.89 -3.18 -8.41
N CYS A 774 -16.04 -3.29 -7.74
CA CYS A 774 -17.02 -2.20 -7.68
C CYS A 774 -16.44 -1.00 -6.91
N ASN A 775 -15.77 -1.23 -5.78
CA ASN A 775 -15.20 -0.16 -4.96
C ASN A 775 -14.15 0.67 -5.72
N PHE A 776 -13.27 0.01 -6.49
CA PHE A 776 -12.24 0.70 -7.29
C PHE A 776 -12.84 1.77 -8.20
N MET A 777 -13.94 1.46 -8.88
CA MET A 777 -14.60 2.36 -9.83
C MET A 777 -15.31 3.56 -9.17
N HIS A 778 -15.42 3.60 -7.85
CA HIS A 778 -15.98 4.74 -7.13
C HIS A 778 -14.90 5.46 -6.32
N GLN A 779 -14.16 4.72 -5.51
CA GLN A 779 -13.23 5.29 -4.54
C GLN A 779 -12.01 5.92 -5.19
N THR A 780 -11.48 5.33 -6.26
CA THR A 780 -10.30 5.86 -6.95
C THR A 780 -10.63 7.11 -7.76
N PRO A 781 -11.67 7.13 -8.63
CA PRO A 781 -12.07 8.35 -9.33
C PRO A 781 -12.38 9.52 -8.39
N CYS A 782 -13.14 9.30 -7.30
CA CYS A 782 -13.42 10.36 -6.34
C CYS A 782 -12.17 10.91 -5.66
N ALA A 783 -11.21 10.05 -5.32
CA ALA A 783 -9.94 10.49 -4.76
C ALA A 783 -9.17 11.36 -5.78
N GLN A 784 -9.20 10.99 -7.06
CA GLN A 784 -8.54 11.74 -8.13
C GLN A 784 -9.20 13.10 -8.39
N LEU A 785 -10.51 13.24 -8.18
CA LEU A 785 -11.18 14.55 -8.22
C LEU A 785 -10.61 15.48 -7.16
N LEU A 786 -10.50 15.03 -5.92
CA LEU A 786 -9.98 15.86 -4.83
C LEU A 786 -8.49 16.19 -5.02
N GLN A 787 -7.69 15.24 -5.49
CA GLN A 787 -6.27 15.45 -5.80
C GLN A 787 -6.08 16.45 -6.95
N SER A 788 -6.89 16.32 -8.01
CA SER A 788 -6.90 17.28 -9.11
C SER A 788 -7.25 18.69 -8.63
N ALA A 789 -8.32 18.81 -7.82
CA ALA A 789 -8.73 20.09 -7.25
C ALA A 789 -7.61 20.69 -6.39
N HIS A 790 -7.01 19.90 -5.51
CA HIS A 790 -5.93 20.32 -4.61
C HIS A 790 -4.73 20.86 -5.40
N TYR A 791 -4.30 20.16 -6.44
CA TYR A 791 -3.20 20.60 -7.31
C TYR A 791 -3.49 21.94 -8.00
N GLN A 792 -4.73 22.17 -8.46
CA GLN A 792 -5.14 23.45 -9.06
C GLN A 792 -5.17 24.58 -8.00
N ILE A 793 -5.74 24.30 -6.83
CA ILE A 793 -5.85 25.25 -5.71
C ILE A 793 -4.46 25.76 -5.30
N ILE A 794 -3.48 24.86 -5.12
CA ILE A 794 -2.14 25.27 -4.69
C ILE A 794 -1.46 26.16 -5.74
N GLN A 795 -1.64 25.87 -7.04
CA GLN A 795 -1.07 26.71 -8.09
C GLN A 795 -1.61 28.13 -8.02
N GLU A 796 -2.93 28.27 -7.86
CA GLU A 796 -3.57 29.59 -7.72
C GLU A 796 -3.14 30.31 -6.44
N PHE A 797 -3.03 29.60 -5.30
CA PHE A 797 -2.49 30.18 -4.07
C PHE A 797 -1.08 30.74 -4.29
N ARG A 798 -0.24 30.02 -5.04
CA ARG A 798 1.13 30.45 -5.36
C ARG A 798 1.18 31.61 -6.36
N ASP A 799 0.25 31.69 -7.29
CA ASP A 799 0.13 32.78 -8.26
C ASP A 799 -0.33 34.08 -7.60
N LEU A 800 -1.24 33.97 -6.63
CA LEU A 800 -1.74 35.10 -5.85
C LEU A 800 -0.89 35.42 -4.61
N HIS A 801 0.15 34.64 -4.35
CA HIS A 801 1.03 34.78 -3.19
C HIS A 801 0.30 34.74 -1.84
N LEU A 802 -0.74 33.90 -1.76
CA LEU A 802 -1.50 33.70 -0.52
C LEU A 802 -0.63 33.05 0.55
N LYS A 803 -0.92 33.38 1.81
CA LYS A 803 -0.27 32.75 2.98
C LYS A 803 -1.02 31.51 3.47
N THR A 804 -2.28 31.38 3.10
CA THR A 804 -3.11 30.22 3.39
C THR A 804 -2.48 28.93 2.88
N LEU A 805 -2.62 27.85 3.66
CA LEU A 805 -2.05 26.54 3.35
C LEU A 805 -3.13 25.45 3.41
N ILE A 806 -3.05 24.50 2.49
CA ILE A 806 -3.76 23.23 2.65
C ILE A 806 -2.95 22.34 3.60
N CYS A 807 -3.58 21.87 4.66
CA CYS A 807 -2.89 21.21 5.78
C CYS A 807 -3.26 19.74 5.97
N LEU A 808 -4.45 19.31 5.53
CA LEU A 808 -4.90 17.91 5.58
C LEU A 808 -5.83 17.59 4.42
N GLN A 809 -5.87 16.31 4.05
CA GLN A 809 -6.89 15.74 3.18
C GLN A 809 -7.48 14.49 3.83
N ILE A 810 -8.78 14.49 4.09
CA ILE A 810 -9.49 13.40 4.77
C ILE A 810 -10.55 12.85 3.82
N TYR A 811 -10.16 11.81 3.08
CA TYR A 811 -10.99 11.16 2.07
C TYR A 811 -11.51 12.12 0.98
N ASP A 812 -12.75 12.59 1.13
CA ASP A 812 -13.52 13.51 0.30
C ASP A 812 -13.38 14.98 0.72
N ALA A 813 -12.71 15.24 1.85
CA ALA A 813 -12.56 16.58 2.40
C ALA A 813 -11.12 17.14 2.33
N LEU A 814 -11.03 18.46 2.07
CA LEU A 814 -9.83 19.29 2.12
C LEU A 814 -9.86 20.22 3.33
N PHE A 815 -8.74 20.37 4.03
CA PHE A 815 -8.62 21.30 5.16
C PHE A 815 -7.66 22.44 4.83
N ALA A 816 -8.18 23.67 4.85
CA ALA A 816 -7.41 24.89 4.66
C ALA A 816 -7.19 25.61 6.00
N ASP A 817 -5.93 25.93 6.30
CA ASP A 817 -5.51 26.78 7.42
C ASP A 817 -5.37 28.22 6.91
N ILE A 818 -6.47 28.95 6.97
CA ILE A 818 -6.69 30.23 6.29
C ILE A 818 -6.06 31.37 7.07
N PHE A 819 -5.22 32.14 6.38
CA PHE A 819 -4.61 33.35 6.92
C PHE A 819 -5.66 34.47 7.08
N PRO A 820 -5.62 35.26 8.17
CA PRO A 820 -6.59 36.34 8.38
C PRO A 820 -6.64 37.32 7.21
N GLY A 821 -7.83 37.57 6.67
CA GLY A 821 -8.07 38.48 5.55
C GLY A 821 -8.01 37.83 4.16
N GLU A 822 -7.76 36.51 4.08
CA GLU A 822 -7.78 35.74 2.83
C GLU A 822 -9.05 34.89 2.67
N GLU A 823 -10.01 34.96 3.60
CA GLU A 823 -11.16 34.03 3.63
C GLU A 823 -12.00 34.01 2.34
N GLU A 824 -12.42 35.16 1.84
CA GLU A 824 -13.32 35.23 0.68
C GLU A 824 -12.66 34.68 -0.58
N VAL A 825 -11.41 35.07 -0.84
CA VAL A 825 -10.65 34.60 -2.01
C VAL A 825 -10.31 33.11 -1.92
N VAL A 826 -10.02 32.61 -0.72
CA VAL A 826 -9.75 31.18 -0.51
C VAL A 826 -11.01 30.35 -0.70
N ASP A 827 -12.15 30.79 -0.16
CA ASP A 827 -13.44 30.12 -0.34
C ASP A 827 -13.78 29.99 -1.84
N GLU A 828 -13.65 31.08 -2.60
CA GLU A 828 -13.92 31.10 -4.04
C GLU A 828 -13.02 30.12 -4.81
N ILE A 829 -11.70 30.16 -4.55
CA ILE A 829 -10.73 29.29 -5.24
C ILE A 829 -10.99 27.82 -4.92
N ILE A 830 -11.21 27.47 -3.64
CA ILE A 830 -11.39 26.08 -3.25
C ILE A 830 -12.70 25.52 -3.80
N ILE A 831 -13.82 26.23 -3.61
CA ILE A 831 -15.14 25.77 -4.07
C ILE A 831 -15.13 25.59 -5.59
N ARG A 832 -14.66 26.60 -6.34
CA ARG A 832 -14.61 26.50 -7.81
C ARG A 832 -13.77 25.32 -8.30
N ASN A 833 -12.58 25.11 -7.73
CA ASN A 833 -11.70 24.03 -8.18
C ASN A 833 -12.15 22.64 -7.71
N MET A 834 -12.87 22.53 -6.58
CA MET A 834 -13.51 21.29 -6.18
C MET A 834 -14.76 21.00 -7.02
N GLU A 835 -15.56 21.99 -7.41
CA GLU A 835 -16.72 21.74 -8.27
C GLU A 835 -16.34 21.52 -9.74
N HIS A 836 -15.16 21.98 -10.16
CA HIS A 836 -14.64 21.87 -11.54
C HIS A 836 -13.15 21.44 -11.61
N PRO A 837 -12.75 20.29 -11.07
CA PRO A 837 -11.38 19.83 -11.16
C PRO A 837 -11.08 19.30 -12.57
N TYR A 838 -9.84 19.45 -13.04
CA TYR A 838 -9.39 19.00 -14.37
C TYR A 838 -9.72 17.53 -14.66
N VAL A 839 -9.56 16.65 -13.67
CA VAL A 839 -9.87 15.21 -13.83
C VAL A 839 -11.37 14.95 -14.07
N LEU A 840 -12.25 15.86 -13.65
CA LEU A 840 -13.68 15.74 -13.93
C LEU A 840 -13.98 15.82 -15.42
N ASP A 841 -13.29 16.71 -16.15
CA ASP A 841 -13.41 16.82 -17.60
C ASP A 841 -12.99 15.52 -18.31
N ILE A 842 -11.95 14.86 -17.79
CA ILE A 842 -11.51 13.54 -18.29
C ILE A 842 -12.64 12.52 -18.12
N PHE A 843 -13.26 12.47 -16.93
CA PHE A 843 -14.35 11.54 -16.66
C PHE A 843 -15.62 11.88 -17.45
N TYR A 844 -15.91 13.15 -17.72
CA TYR A 844 -17.02 13.55 -18.60
C TYR A 844 -16.80 13.13 -20.03
N ARG A 845 -15.59 13.34 -20.58
CA ARG A 845 -15.24 12.83 -21.92
C ARG A 845 -15.36 11.30 -21.97
N TRP A 846 -14.88 10.62 -20.94
CA TRP A 846 -14.89 9.17 -20.87
C TRP A 846 -16.31 8.59 -20.73
N ALA A 847 -17.16 9.17 -19.89
CA ALA A 847 -18.54 8.74 -19.68
C ALA A 847 -19.50 9.24 -20.77
N GLY A 848 -19.13 10.30 -21.50
CA GLY A 848 -19.97 10.98 -22.47
C GLY A 848 -21.19 11.69 -21.86
N ARG A 849 -21.09 12.13 -20.60
CA ARG A 849 -22.16 12.80 -19.84
C ARG A 849 -21.60 13.57 -18.65
N GLU A 850 -22.43 14.44 -18.07
CA GLU A 850 -22.05 15.35 -16.99
C GLU A 850 -23.10 15.35 -15.86
N ILE A 851 -22.67 15.70 -14.65
CA ILE A 851 -23.54 15.91 -13.48
C ILE A 851 -23.01 17.08 -12.65
N PRO A 852 -23.83 17.86 -11.94
CA PRO A 852 -23.30 18.91 -11.07
C PRO A 852 -22.55 18.30 -9.87
N TRP A 853 -21.50 18.98 -9.43
CA TRP A 853 -20.78 18.71 -8.19
C TRP A 853 -20.99 19.86 -7.22
N VAL A 854 -21.03 19.54 -5.93
CA VAL A 854 -21.32 20.53 -4.87
C VAL A 854 -20.33 20.34 -3.75
N THR A 855 -19.73 21.43 -3.30
CA THR A 855 -18.83 21.46 -2.15
C THR A 855 -19.53 22.07 -0.94
N GLU A 856 -19.51 21.34 0.18
CA GLU A 856 -19.97 21.81 1.48
C GLU A 856 -18.81 22.38 2.29
N LYS A 857 -19.07 23.43 3.06
CA LYS A 857 -18.06 24.09 3.91
C LYS A 857 -18.42 23.96 5.39
N ARG A 858 -17.43 23.64 6.22
CA ARG A 858 -17.52 23.62 7.68
C ARG A 858 -16.35 24.37 8.31
N VAL A 859 -16.64 25.27 9.24
CA VAL A 859 -15.62 26.04 9.98
C VAL A 859 -15.34 25.36 11.31
N TYR A 860 -14.06 25.21 11.65
CA TYR A 860 -13.60 24.75 12.96
C TYR A 860 -13.22 25.97 13.80
N GLU A 861 -13.80 26.05 15.00
CA GLU A 861 -13.56 27.11 16.00
C GLU A 861 -12.34 26.83 16.88
#